data_AF-A0AAW2XV83-F1
#
_entry.id   AF-A0AAW2XV83-F1
#
_cell.length_a   1.000
_cell.length_b   1.000
_cell.length_c   1.000
_cell.angle_alpha   90.00
_cell.angle_beta   90.00
_cell.angle_gamma   90.00
#
_symmetry.space_group_name_H-M   'P 1'
#
loop_
_entity.id
_entity.type
_entity.pdbx_description
1 polymer ?
#
loop_
_entity_poly.entity_id
_entity_poly.type
_entity_poly.pdbx_seq_one_letter_code
_entity_poly.pdbx_strand_id
1 'polypeptide(L)'
;MASPSQASLLLQKQLKDLCKNPVDGFSAGLLDESNLFEWSVTIIGPPDTLYEGGFFNAIMSFPPNYPNSPPTVRFTSEIWHPNVYPDGKVCISILHPPGDDPNGYELASERWSPVHTVESIVLSIISMLSSPNDESPANVEAAKEWRERRDDFKKKVSRCVFHEDHRLVFFVICRGKLWRRAAACGIALTRRRIVPQFSDDAVCLFRDMVRMLPQPSVFQFTKLLTVLVKMKQYAVALSLFDKMRQLGAPVDEFAMSIAINCYCLLNRVDFGFAILEKLFKKLLSEKLCEPDEIMYLIVLNGLSKAGHILAARDLLGHFENLSCKPDVRAYNAVIDGLCKHNMSDDALHLLSRMIEKGILPNVVTYSSIIQGLCNVGRWKDVKDLLKEMLDYKVSPNVRTYSILVNAFCKEGMVEEAENVLEIMVQRNVCPDIITYSALIDGYCLRGQMGKAKRVLECAYNAVIDGLCKHNMSDDALHLLSRMIEKGILPNVVTYSSIIQGLCNVGRWKDVKDLLKEMLDYKVSPNVRTYSILVNAFCKEGMVEEAENVLEIMVQRNVCPDIITYSALIDGYCLRGQMGLQHNTVSYNTMIHGLFCKGRFADGWKLFNDMQARSVMPDSQTYNILLDGLCRTQQIAQALSFLCMMEDTGVKPNIIAYAIVIDGLCKGGKLEIARDLFNQLPSKGLQPNVTVYNIIIGSLCRDGLTEDVKVLLSEMENSGCALIV
;
A
#
# COMPACT_ATOMS: atom_id res chain seq x y z
N MET A 1 65.37 -36.21 -0.22
CA MET A 1 64.22 -35.30 -0.46
C MET A 1 64.57 -33.98 0.19
N ALA A 2 64.63 -32.88 -0.57
CA ALA A 2 64.94 -31.56 -0.03
C ALA A 2 63.83 -31.12 0.94
N SER A 3 64.21 -30.51 2.06
CA SER A 3 63.25 -29.90 2.99
C SER A 3 62.40 -28.85 2.24
N PRO A 4 61.07 -28.82 2.41
CA PRO A 4 60.25 -27.80 1.78
C PRO A 4 60.74 -26.41 2.17
N SER A 5 60.80 -25.49 1.21
CA SER A 5 61.25 -24.12 1.48
C SER A 5 60.29 -23.44 2.45
N GLN A 6 60.80 -22.47 3.21
CA GLN A 6 59.99 -21.68 4.15
C GLN A 6 58.77 -21.02 3.46
N ALA A 7 58.95 -20.61 2.20
CA ALA A 7 57.89 -20.10 1.33
C ALA A 7 56.77 -21.14 1.10
N SER A 8 57.14 -22.38 0.74
CA SER A 8 56.17 -23.45 0.48
C SER A 8 55.37 -23.84 1.71
N LEU A 9 56.00 -23.90 2.90
CA LEU A 9 55.32 -24.15 4.17
C LEU A 9 54.29 -23.06 4.50
N LEU A 10 54.66 -21.79 4.27
CA LEU A 10 53.78 -20.66 4.54
C LEU A 10 52.57 -20.63 3.59
N LEU A 11 52.79 -20.85 2.29
CA LEU A 11 51.72 -20.89 1.29
C LEU A 11 50.76 -22.06 1.52
N GLN A 12 51.28 -23.24 1.86
CA GLN A 12 50.44 -24.39 2.24
C GLN A 12 49.57 -24.10 3.47
N LYS A 13 50.13 -23.40 4.48
CA LYS A 13 49.37 -22.99 5.66
C LYS A 13 48.24 -22.02 5.28
N GLN A 14 48.55 -20.97 4.51
CA GLN A 14 47.54 -19.99 4.09
C GLN A 14 46.43 -20.62 3.23
N LEU A 15 46.77 -21.55 2.34
CA LEU A 15 45.78 -22.29 1.55
C LEU A 15 44.83 -23.11 2.44
N LYS A 16 45.39 -23.81 3.44
CA LYS A 16 44.59 -24.59 4.40
C LYS A 16 43.68 -23.70 5.25
N ASP A 17 44.17 -22.54 5.67
CA ASP A 17 43.41 -21.59 6.48
C ASP A 17 42.23 -21.00 5.68
N LEU A 18 42.44 -20.64 4.40
CA LEU A 18 41.38 -20.18 3.49
C LEU A 18 40.33 -21.27 3.18
N CYS A 19 40.75 -22.53 3.03
CA CYS A 19 39.82 -23.66 2.85
C CYS A 19 38.96 -23.92 4.10
N LYS A 20 39.51 -23.66 5.29
CA LYS A 20 38.81 -23.87 6.57
C LYS A 20 37.85 -22.72 6.90
N ASN A 21 38.26 -21.50 6.60
CA ASN A 21 37.52 -20.28 6.88
C ASN A 21 37.41 -19.43 5.59
N PRO A 22 36.41 -19.72 4.73
CA PRO A 22 36.23 -18.95 3.50
C PRO A 22 35.84 -17.50 3.82
N VAL A 23 36.39 -16.56 3.06
CA VAL A 23 36.20 -15.11 3.24
C VAL A 23 35.22 -14.59 2.21
N ASP A 24 34.25 -13.79 2.64
CA ASP A 24 33.28 -13.19 1.73
C ASP A 24 33.95 -12.18 0.77
N GLY A 25 33.61 -12.29 -0.52
CA GLY A 25 34.06 -11.35 -1.55
C GLY A 25 35.10 -11.90 -2.53
N PHE A 26 35.75 -13.04 -2.26
CA PHE A 26 36.62 -13.70 -3.23
C PHE A 26 36.76 -15.21 -2.98
N SER A 27 37.31 -15.93 -3.96
CA SER A 27 37.79 -17.30 -3.84
C SER A 27 39.24 -17.36 -4.31
N ALA A 28 40.07 -18.17 -3.64
CA ALA A 28 41.46 -18.36 -4.01
C ALA A 28 41.86 -19.83 -3.85
N GLY A 29 42.59 -20.36 -4.84
CA GLY A 29 43.08 -21.74 -4.87
C GLY A 29 44.31 -21.88 -5.75
N LEU A 30 44.86 -23.09 -5.84
CA LEU A 30 45.99 -23.36 -6.73
C LEU A 30 45.55 -23.33 -8.19
N LEU A 31 46.37 -22.74 -9.06
CA LEU A 31 46.13 -22.78 -10.51
C LEU A 31 46.37 -24.19 -11.07
N ASP A 32 47.40 -24.86 -10.55
CA ASP A 32 47.74 -26.27 -10.78
C ASP A 32 48.15 -26.89 -9.44
N GLU A 33 47.63 -28.07 -9.11
CA GLU A 33 47.96 -28.80 -7.88
C GLU A 33 49.45 -29.16 -7.79
N SER A 34 50.16 -29.18 -8.92
CA SER A 34 51.61 -29.40 -8.97
C SER A 34 52.45 -28.16 -8.61
N ASN A 35 51.87 -26.96 -8.61
CA ASN A 35 52.56 -25.69 -8.41
C ASN A 35 51.96 -24.84 -7.27
N LEU A 36 52.64 -24.84 -6.11
CA LEU A 36 52.22 -24.05 -4.94
C LEU A 36 52.44 -22.54 -5.07
N PHE A 37 53.19 -22.08 -6.07
CA PHE A 37 53.58 -20.67 -6.25
C PHE A 37 52.69 -19.91 -7.24
N GLU A 38 51.67 -20.56 -7.81
CA GLU A 38 50.71 -19.91 -8.70
C GLU A 38 49.28 -20.23 -8.30
N TRP A 39 48.52 -19.17 -8.00
CA TRP A 39 47.17 -19.27 -7.46
C TRP A 39 46.18 -18.63 -8.41
N SER A 40 45.04 -19.29 -8.60
CA SER A 40 43.87 -18.73 -9.26
C SER A 40 43.00 -18.02 -8.21
N VAL A 41 42.63 -16.77 -8.49
CA VAL A 41 41.82 -15.93 -7.60
C VAL A 41 40.62 -15.39 -8.38
N THR A 42 39.41 -15.58 -7.86
CA THR A 42 38.19 -14.98 -8.40
C THR A 42 37.68 -13.93 -7.42
N ILE A 43 37.62 -12.68 -7.87
CA ILE A 43 37.17 -11.54 -7.06
C ILE A 43 35.74 -11.17 -7.45
N ILE A 44 34.87 -11.02 -6.46
CA ILE A 44 33.48 -10.60 -6.63
C ILE A 44 33.42 -9.07 -6.49
N GLY A 45 32.77 -8.42 -7.44
CA GLY A 45 32.54 -6.98 -7.41
C GLY A 45 31.83 -6.52 -6.13
N PRO A 46 32.40 -5.56 -5.36
CA PRO A 46 31.82 -5.10 -4.10
C PRO A 46 30.44 -4.42 -4.30
N PRO A 47 29.52 -4.53 -3.32
CA PRO A 47 28.20 -3.88 -3.39
C PRO A 47 28.32 -2.36 -3.39
N ASP A 48 27.36 -1.67 -4.00
CA ASP A 48 27.30 -0.21 -4.10
C ASP A 48 28.46 0.43 -4.89
N THR A 49 29.15 -0.37 -5.74
CA THR A 49 30.24 0.09 -6.62
C THR A 49 29.86 -0.05 -8.10
N LEU A 50 30.66 0.53 -9.00
CA LEU A 50 30.48 0.33 -10.45
C LEU A 50 30.80 -1.10 -10.91
N TYR A 51 31.50 -1.87 -10.08
CA TYR A 51 31.88 -3.25 -10.35
C TYR A 51 30.87 -4.26 -9.76
N GLU A 52 29.83 -3.79 -9.07
CA GLU A 52 28.85 -4.64 -8.38
C GLU A 52 28.30 -5.72 -9.32
N GLY A 53 28.43 -6.98 -8.87
CA GLY A 53 27.95 -8.16 -9.58
C GLY A 53 28.87 -8.68 -10.70
N GLY A 54 30.03 -8.07 -10.92
CA GLY A 54 31.08 -8.62 -11.78
C GLY A 54 31.90 -9.72 -11.11
N PHE A 55 32.49 -10.61 -11.93
CA PHE A 55 33.43 -11.66 -11.51
C PHE A 55 34.75 -11.46 -12.25
N PHE A 56 35.82 -11.20 -11.50
CA PHE A 56 37.12 -10.88 -12.07
C PHE A 56 38.13 -11.95 -11.67
N ASN A 57 38.55 -12.75 -12.65
CA ASN A 57 39.57 -13.77 -12.44
C ASN A 57 40.97 -13.16 -12.56
N ALA A 58 41.86 -13.61 -11.69
CA ALA A 58 43.24 -13.18 -11.59
C ALA A 58 44.15 -14.37 -11.28
N ILE A 59 45.41 -14.24 -11.67
CA ILE A 59 46.50 -15.14 -11.28
C ILE A 59 47.40 -14.38 -10.31
N MET A 60 47.70 -15.01 -9.18
CA MET A 60 48.67 -14.54 -8.19
C MET A 60 49.90 -15.43 -8.22
N SER A 61 51.05 -14.86 -8.58
CA SER A 61 52.33 -15.58 -8.70
C SER A 61 53.29 -15.13 -7.60
N PHE A 62 53.80 -16.09 -6.83
CA PHE A 62 54.67 -15.86 -5.68
C PHE A 62 56.15 -16.06 -6.05
N PRO A 63 57.07 -15.19 -5.59
CA PRO A 63 58.49 -15.38 -5.85
C PRO A 63 59.08 -16.48 -4.93
N PRO A 64 60.19 -17.14 -5.32
CA PRO A 64 60.81 -18.20 -4.52
C PRO A 64 61.26 -17.76 -3.11
N ASN A 65 61.48 -16.47 -2.90
CA ASN A 65 61.89 -15.87 -1.63
C ASN A 65 60.72 -15.28 -0.81
N TYR A 66 59.46 -15.60 -1.15
CA TYR A 66 58.28 -15.23 -0.37
C TYR A 66 58.39 -15.74 1.09
N PRO A 67 58.00 -14.95 2.12
CA PRO A 67 57.32 -13.65 2.09
C PRO A 67 58.23 -12.42 2.06
N ASN A 68 59.53 -12.56 1.80
CA ASN A 68 60.46 -11.41 1.81
C ASN A 68 60.35 -10.51 0.57
N SER A 69 59.67 -10.97 -0.48
CA SER A 69 59.33 -10.17 -1.64
C SER A 69 57.85 -10.36 -2.01
N PRO A 70 57.19 -9.32 -2.54
CA PRO A 70 55.77 -9.36 -2.84
C PRO A 70 55.44 -10.34 -3.96
N PRO A 71 54.25 -10.95 -3.95
CA PRO A 71 53.70 -11.62 -5.11
C PRO A 71 53.30 -10.60 -6.18
N THR A 72 53.07 -11.10 -7.39
CA THR A 72 52.44 -10.31 -8.47
C THR A 72 51.01 -10.79 -8.70
N VAL A 73 50.09 -9.86 -8.94
CA VAL A 73 48.68 -10.17 -9.23
C VAL A 73 48.33 -9.61 -10.61
N ARG A 74 47.72 -10.44 -11.45
CA ARG A 74 47.30 -10.06 -12.81
C ARG A 74 45.89 -10.57 -13.07
N PHE A 75 44.98 -9.68 -13.44
CA PHE A 75 43.67 -10.06 -13.94
C PHE A 75 43.79 -10.77 -15.29
N THR A 76 43.16 -11.93 -15.39
CA THR A 76 42.95 -12.66 -16.66
C THR A 76 41.62 -12.28 -17.30
N SER A 77 40.66 -11.81 -16.51
CA SER A 77 39.43 -11.19 -17.00
C SER A 77 39.69 -9.74 -17.42
N GLU A 78 39.00 -9.26 -18.45
CA GLU A 78 39.05 -7.85 -18.84
C GLU A 78 38.49 -6.96 -17.71
N ILE A 79 39.26 -5.95 -17.29
CA ILE A 79 38.85 -4.99 -16.26
C ILE A 79 39.34 -3.60 -16.62
N TRP A 80 38.44 -2.61 -16.50
CA TRP A 80 38.76 -1.21 -16.75
C TRP A 80 38.91 -0.46 -15.42
N HIS A 81 40.16 -0.20 -14.97
CA HIS A 81 40.41 0.39 -13.64
C HIS A 81 41.69 1.28 -13.62
N PRO A 82 41.70 2.44 -12.93
CA PRO A 82 42.86 3.35 -12.83
C PRO A 82 44.16 2.71 -12.29
N ASN A 83 44.04 1.81 -11.31
CA ASN A 83 45.16 1.10 -10.67
C ASN A 83 45.48 -0.29 -11.28
N VAL A 84 45.00 -0.58 -12.49
CA VAL A 84 45.31 -1.84 -13.21
C VAL A 84 45.91 -1.49 -14.57
N TYR A 85 47.11 -2.00 -14.85
CA TYR A 85 47.78 -1.78 -16.13
C TYR A 85 46.98 -2.40 -17.29
N PRO A 86 47.16 -1.94 -18.55
CA PRO A 86 46.47 -2.51 -19.71
C PRO A 86 46.71 -4.02 -19.92
N ASP A 87 47.80 -4.57 -19.39
CA ASP A 87 48.12 -5.99 -19.43
C ASP A 87 47.47 -6.81 -18.29
N GLY A 88 46.64 -6.16 -17.46
CA GLY A 88 45.92 -6.75 -16.33
C GLY A 88 46.70 -6.75 -15.01
N LYS A 89 47.96 -6.30 -14.98
CA LYS A 89 48.75 -6.29 -13.75
C LYS A 89 48.20 -5.27 -12.74
N VAL A 90 48.01 -5.69 -11.50
CA VAL A 90 47.51 -4.84 -10.41
C VAL A 90 48.64 -3.99 -9.84
N CYS A 91 48.36 -2.72 -9.58
CA CYS A 91 49.30 -1.75 -9.01
C CYS A 91 48.71 -1.12 -7.74
N ILE A 92 49.15 -1.60 -6.58
CA ILE A 92 48.81 -1.07 -5.26
C ILE A 92 50.06 -1.07 -4.38
N SER A 93 50.18 -0.12 -3.46
CA SER A 93 51.41 0.12 -2.67
C SER A 93 51.91 -1.12 -1.94
N ILE A 94 51.00 -1.94 -1.38
CA ILE A 94 51.38 -3.16 -0.68
C ILE A 94 52.08 -4.18 -1.58
N LEU A 95 51.93 -4.12 -2.91
CA LEU A 95 52.62 -5.03 -3.85
C LEU A 95 53.97 -4.48 -4.35
N HIS A 96 54.37 -3.28 -3.92
CA HIS A 96 55.69 -2.72 -4.25
C HIS A 96 56.79 -3.30 -3.35
N PRO A 97 58.02 -3.50 -3.87
CA PRO A 97 59.13 -4.01 -3.08
C PRO A 97 59.36 -3.21 -1.79
N PRO A 98 59.79 -3.86 -0.68
CA PRO A 98 60.05 -3.20 0.59
C PRO A 98 61.20 -2.20 0.49
N GLY A 99 61.18 -1.16 1.33
CA GLY A 99 62.20 -0.10 1.39
C GLY A 99 61.63 1.27 1.08
N ASP A 100 62.50 2.29 1.00
CA ASP A 100 62.10 3.65 0.64
C ASP A 100 61.69 3.74 -0.82
N ASP A 101 60.61 4.46 -1.11
CA ASP A 101 60.17 4.69 -2.49
C ASP A 101 61.20 5.56 -3.23
N PRO A 102 61.77 5.10 -4.36
CA PRO A 102 62.75 5.88 -5.12
C PRO A 102 62.23 7.24 -5.58
N ASN A 103 60.91 7.38 -5.69
CA ASN A 103 60.25 8.60 -6.15
C ASN A 103 59.66 9.44 -5.00
N GLY A 104 59.71 8.96 -3.75
CA GLY A 104 59.23 9.65 -2.56
C GLY A 104 57.72 9.83 -2.46
N TYR A 105 56.92 9.07 -3.22
CA TYR A 105 55.45 9.18 -3.22
C TYR A 105 54.78 8.29 -2.16
N GLU A 106 55.47 7.25 -1.67
CA GLU A 106 54.94 6.29 -0.70
C GLU A 106 55.86 6.17 0.53
N LEU A 107 55.26 6.01 1.71
CA LEU A 107 56.02 5.70 2.92
C LEU A 107 56.47 4.23 2.90
N ALA A 108 57.65 3.94 3.46
CA ALA A 108 58.13 2.55 3.58
C ALA A 108 57.15 1.64 4.35
N SER A 109 56.30 2.21 5.21
CA SER A 109 55.25 1.49 5.95
C SER A 109 54.02 1.11 5.10
N GLU A 110 53.85 1.72 3.92
CA GLU A 110 52.73 1.46 2.99
C GLU A 110 53.07 0.41 1.93
N ARG A 111 54.35 0.05 1.83
CA ARG A 111 54.89 -0.93 0.86
C ARG A 111 54.90 -2.35 1.42
N TRP A 112 55.30 -3.33 0.60
CA TRP A 112 55.24 -4.75 0.97
C TRP A 112 55.88 -5.04 2.33
N SER A 113 55.12 -5.74 3.17
CA SER A 113 55.59 -6.29 4.44
C SER A 113 55.25 -7.78 4.52
N PRO A 114 56.14 -8.64 5.06
CA PRO A 114 55.91 -10.08 5.20
C PRO A 114 54.69 -10.48 6.04
N VAL A 115 54.04 -9.52 6.71
CA VAL A 115 52.80 -9.73 7.46
C VAL A 115 51.57 -9.93 6.57
N HIS A 116 51.64 -9.54 5.30
CA HIS A 116 50.52 -9.66 4.37
C HIS A 116 50.29 -11.12 3.93
N THR A 117 49.06 -11.57 4.15
CA THR A 117 48.54 -12.85 3.67
C THR A 117 47.83 -12.69 2.33
N VAL A 118 47.61 -13.80 1.62
CA VAL A 118 46.77 -13.83 0.41
C VAL A 118 45.41 -13.16 0.64
N GLU A 119 44.78 -13.44 1.78
CA GLU A 119 43.54 -12.80 2.20
C GLU A 119 43.66 -11.27 2.24
N SER A 120 44.66 -10.75 2.97
CA SER A 120 44.84 -9.30 3.10
C SER A 120 45.11 -8.62 1.75
N ILE A 121 45.84 -9.28 0.85
CA ILE A 121 46.15 -8.77 -0.49
C ILE A 121 44.86 -8.67 -1.31
N VAL A 122 44.04 -9.73 -1.34
CA VAL A 122 42.80 -9.72 -2.12
C VAL A 122 41.76 -8.75 -1.56
N LEU A 123 41.67 -8.61 -0.23
CA LEU A 123 40.83 -7.59 0.40
C LEU A 123 41.27 -6.16 0.03
N SER A 124 42.57 -5.88 -0.07
CA SER A 124 43.06 -4.59 -0.58
C SER A 124 42.68 -4.35 -2.04
N ILE A 125 42.66 -5.39 -2.88
CA ILE A 125 42.19 -5.28 -4.27
C ILE A 125 40.68 -4.98 -4.31
N ILE A 126 39.87 -5.64 -3.48
CA ILE A 126 38.43 -5.36 -3.35
C ILE A 126 38.20 -3.91 -2.88
N SER A 127 39.00 -3.43 -1.93
CA SER A 127 38.95 -2.04 -1.46
C SER A 127 39.27 -1.06 -2.58
N MET A 128 40.27 -1.35 -3.41
CA MET A 128 40.64 -0.54 -4.57
C MET A 128 39.50 -0.45 -5.60
N LEU A 129 38.75 -1.53 -5.84
CA LEU A 129 37.56 -1.48 -6.70
C LEU A 129 36.45 -0.58 -6.15
N SER A 130 36.36 -0.47 -4.83
CA SER A 130 35.37 0.39 -4.15
C SER A 130 35.77 1.85 -4.16
N SER A 131 37.07 2.15 -4.14
CA SER A 131 37.61 3.50 -4.13
C SER A 131 38.88 3.56 -4.98
N PRO A 132 38.74 3.74 -6.31
CA PRO A 132 39.87 3.88 -7.22
C PRO A 132 40.76 5.06 -6.85
N ASN A 133 42.08 4.85 -6.82
CA ASN A 133 43.07 5.89 -6.60
C ASN A 133 43.54 6.44 -7.96
N ASP A 134 43.31 7.73 -8.20
CA ASP A 134 43.65 8.45 -9.44
C ASP A 134 44.81 9.45 -9.27
N GLU A 135 45.44 9.52 -8.10
CA GLU A 135 46.59 10.37 -7.81
C GLU A 135 47.88 9.82 -8.46
N SER A 136 48.04 8.50 -8.48
CA SER A 136 49.14 7.79 -9.16
C SER A 136 48.62 6.56 -9.93
N PRO A 137 48.04 6.76 -11.12
CA PRO A 137 47.35 5.69 -11.84
C PRO A 137 48.31 4.82 -12.66
N ALA A 138 48.08 3.51 -12.62
CA ALA A 138 48.72 2.55 -13.53
C ALA A 138 48.12 2.61 -14.95
N ASN A 139 46.88 3.06 -15.07
CA ASN A 139 46.17 3.31 -16.32
C ASN A 139 45.70 4.77 -16.36
N VAL A 140 46.50 5.60 -17.03
CA VAL A 140 46.30 7.05 -17.15
C VAL A 140 44.97 7.37 -17.85
N GLU A 141 44.56 6.56 -18.84
CA GLU A 141 43.31 6.77 -19.57
C GLU A 141 42.09 6.50 -18.68
N ALA A 142 42.11 5.39 -17.95
CA ALA A 142 41.05 5.04 -17.00
C ALA A 142 40.94 6.10 -15.88
N ALA A 143 42.07 6.62 -15.39
CA ALA A 143 42.10 7.69 -14.39
C ALA A 143 41.57 9.03 -14.92
N LYS A 144 41.93 9.40 -16.15
CA LYS A 144 41.38 10.60 -16.79
C LYS A 144 39.87 10.50 -16.98
N GLU A 145 39.38 9.34 -17.43
CA GLU A 145 37.94 9.09 -17.58
C GLU A 145 37.21 9.07 -16.24
N TRP A 146 37.83 8.51 -15.19
CA TRP A 146 37.29 8.53 -13.83
C TRP A 146 37.07 9.95 -13.29
N ARG A 147 38.00 10.88 -13.57
CA ARG A 147 37.96 12.30 -13.16
C ARG A 147 37.04 13.15 -14.01
N GLU A 148 37.20 13.08 -15.33
CA GLU A 148 36.63 14.08 -16.25
C GLU A 148 35.39 13.56 -17.00
N ARG A 149 35.26 12.24 -17.21
CA ARG A 149 34.24 11.63 -18.09
C ARG A 149 33.59 10.40 -17.45
N ARG A 150 32.91 10.63 -16.33
CA ARG A 150 32.37 9.58 -15.46
C ARG A 150 31.39 8.61 -16.15
N ASP A 151 30.59 9.11 -17.08
CA ASP A 151 29.62 8.29 -17.82
C ASP A 151 30.28 7.33 -18.82
N ASP A 152 31.37 7.76 -19.46
CA ASP A 152 32.13 6.92 -20.38
C ASP A 152 32.90 5.83 -19.61
N PHE A 153 33.47 6.21 -18.46
CA PHE A 153 34.07 5.26 -17.52
C PHE A 153 33.06 4.20 -17.10
N LYS A 154 31.85 4.61 -16.68
CA LYS A 154 30.77 3.72 -16.27
C LYS A 154 30.35 2.76 -17.39
N LYS A 155 30.27 3.23 -18.65
CA LYS A 155 29.93 2.38 -19.80
C LYS A 155 30.99 1.30 -20.04
N LYS A 156 32.28 1.63 -19.95
CA LYS A 156 33.37 0.66 -20.12
C LYS A 156 33.40 -0.37 -18.98
N VAL A 157 33.30 0.08 -17.73
CA VAL A 157 33.21 -0.84 -16.58
C VAL A 157 31.99 -1.76 -16.70
N SER A 158 30.84 -1.23 -17.12
CA SER A 158 29.63 -2.05 -17.33
C SER A 158 29.86 -3.15 -18.37
N ARG A 159 30.65 -2.91 -19.44
CA ARG A 159 30.98 -3.96 -20.41
C ARG A 159 31.81 -5.08 -19.78
N CYS A 160 32.77 -4.74 -18.92
CA CYS A 160 33.57 -5.72 -18.18
C CYS A 160 32.72 -6.53 -17.20
N VAL A 161 31.74 -5.90 -16.54
CA VAL A 161 30.83 -6.57 -15.57
C VAL A 161 29.85 -7.54 -16.26
N PHE A 162 29.37 -7.21 -17.47
CA PHE A 162 28.32 -7.98 -18.17
C PHE A 162 28.84 -8.87 -19.32
N HIS A 163 30.15 -9.15 -19.37
CA HIS A 163 30.75 -10.05 -20.36
C HIS A 163 30.13 -11.47 -20.27
N GLU A 164 30.05 -12.17 -21.42
CA GLU A 164 29.03 -13.18 -21.75
C GLU A 164 28.90 -14.40 -20.79
N ASP A 165 29.88 -14.70 -19.95
CA ASP A 165 29.93 -15.94 -19.14
C ASP A 165 29.25 -15.86 -17.75
N HIS A 166 28.88 -14.67 -17.25
CA HIS A 166 28.47 -14.50 -15.83
C HIS A 166 27.03 -14.01 -15.60
N ARG A 167 26.18 -14.02 -16.63
CA ARG A 167 24.76 -13.60 -16.53
C ARG A 167 23.95 -14.41 -15.52
N LEU A 168 24.35 -15.64 -15.25
CA LEU A 168 23.66 -16.56 -14.35
C LEU A 168 23.95 -16.29 -12.87
N VAL A 169 25.19 -15.92 -12.53
CA VAL A 169 25.61 -15.73 -11.14
C VAL A 169 25.00 -14.44 -10.56
N PHE A 170 24.83 -13.42 -11.41
CA PHE A 170 24.15 -12.15 -11.10
C PHE A 170 22.68 -12.36 -10.67
N PHE A 171 21.97 -13.35 -11.24
CA PHE A 171 20.58 -13.65 -10.90
C PHE A 171 20.43 -14.38 -9.56
N VAL A 172 21.43 -15.18 -9.17
CA VAL A 172 21.39 -16.05 -7.98
C VAL A 172 21.86 -15.32 -6.71
N ILE A 173 22.75 -14.33 -6.83
CA ILE A 173 23.36 -13.64 -5.68
C ILE A 173 22.60 -12.37 -5.28
N CYS A 174 22.15 -11.56 -6.25
CA CYS A 174 21.54 -10.27 -5.97
C CYS A 174 20.02 -10.40 -5.82
N ARG A 175 19.54 -10.40 -4.56
CA ARG A 175 18.12 -10.34 -4.13
C ARG A 175 17.25 -9.67 -5.21
N GLY A 176 16.14 -10.32 -5.61
CA GLY A 176 15.21 -9.93 -6.68
C GLY A 176 14.55 -8.54 -6.65
N LYS A 177 15.20 -7.51 -6.10
CA LYS A 177 14.84 -6.09 -6.16
C LYS A 177 15.30 -5.43 -7.47
N LEU A 178 16.32 -5.93 -8.17
CA LEU A 178 16.82 -5.29 -9.41
C LEU A 178 15.92 -5.48 -10.63
N TRP A 179 15.03 -6.48 -10.66
CA TRP A 179 14.08 -6.64 -11.78
C TRP A 179 13.13 -5.43 -11.91
N ARG A 180 12.77 -4.80 -10.80
CA ARG A 180 11.91 -3.59 -10.81
C ARG A 180 12.64 -2.34 -11.31
N ARG A 181 13.97 -2.26 -11.13
CA ARG A 181 14.80 -1.14 -11.63
C ARG A 181 15.23 -1.33 -13.08
N ALA A 182 15.52 -2.56 -13.50
CA ALA A 182 15.80 -2.87 -14.91
C ALA A 182 14.59 -2.59 -15.82
N ALA A 183 13.37 -2.85 -15.33
CA ALA A 183 12.13 -2.47 -16.01
C ALA A 183 11.88 -0.94 -16.03
N ALA A 184 12.41 -0.19 -15.05
CA ALA A 184 12.26 1.27 -14.98
C ALA A 184 13.30 2.03 -15.82
N CYS A 185 14.41 1.40 -16.22
CA CYS A 185 15.49 2.04 -17.00
C CYS A 185 15.35 1.90 -18.53
N GLY A 186 14.20 1.49 -19.06
CA GLY A 186 13.88 1.64 -20.49
C GLY A 186 14.80 0.90 -21.47
N ILE A 187 15.50 -0.15 -21.04
CA ILE A 187 16.22 -1.02 -21.97
C ILE A 187 15.16 -1.89 -22.68
N ALA A 188 14.84 -1.49 -23.90
CA ALA A 188 14.01 -2.26 -24.82
C ALA A 188 14.67 -3.61 -25.13
N LEU A 189 14.40 -4.62 -24.29
CA LEU A 189 14.54 -6.01 -24.70
C LEU A 189 13.38 -6.28 -25.66
N THR A 190 13.69 -6.17 -26.95
CA THR A 190 12.81 -6.51 -28.05
C THR A 190 12.18 -7.88 -27.80
N ARG A 191 10.84 -7.91 -27.83
CA ARG A 191 10.01 -9.11 -27.89
C ARG A 191 10.46 -9.98 -29.08
N ARG A 192 11.44 -10.87 -28.88
CA ARG A 192 11.63 -12.06 -29.71
C ARG A 192 11.90 -13.25 -28.79
N ARG A 193 10.92 -14.16 -28.79
CA ARG A 193 10.96 -15.55 -28.34
C ARG A 193 12.36 -16.08 -27.98
N ILE A 194 12.73 -15.99 -26.71
CA ILE A 194 13.56 -16.98 -26.04
C ILE A 194 12.91 -17.14 -24.67
N VAL A 195 12.17 -18.23 -24.49
CA VAL A 195 11.79 -18.71 -23.15
C VAL A 195 13.08 -19.24 -22.56
N PRO A 196 13.67 -18.65 -21.50
CA PRO A 196 14.88 -19.22 -20.91
C PRO A 196 14.47 -20.48 -20.14
N GLN A 197 15.09 -21.62 -20.46
CA GLN A 197 15.00 -22.85 -19.67
C GLN A 197 15.81 -22.69 -18.37
N PHE A 198 15.27 -21.90 -17.44
CA PHE A 198 15.88 -21.60 -16.15
C PHE A 198 16.23 -22.86 -15.31
N SER A 199 15.57 -23.98 -15.57
CA SER A 199 15.90 -25.29 -15.00
C SER A 199 17.27 -25.79 -15.42
N ASP A 200 17.65 -25.57 -16.67
CA ASP A 200 18.87 -26.11 -17.27
C ASP A 200 20.08 -25.29 -16.81
N ASP A 201 19.87 -23.97 -16.70
CA ASP A 201 20.77 -22.99 -16.12
C ASP A 201 21.16 -23.34 -14.67
N ALA A 202 20.17 -23.66 -13.81
CA ALA A 202 20.43 -24.07 -12.43
C ALA A 202 21.17 -25.41 -12.34
N VAL A 203 20.92 -26.33 -13.27
CA VAL A 203 21.63 -27.62 -13.37
C VAL A 203 23.07 -27.44 -13.84
N CYS A 204 23.33 -26.50 -14.75
CA CYS A 204 24.67 -26.12 -15.18
C CYS A 204 25.45 -25.47 -14.03
N LEU A 205 24.85 -24.51 -13.33
CA LEU A 205 25.47 -23.89 -12.16
C LEU A 205 25.80 -24.93 -11.08
N PHE A 206 24.89 -25.86 -10.80
CA PHE A 206 25.17 -26.96 -9.88
C PHE A 206 26.35 -27.84 -10.34
N ARG A 207 26.42 -28.14 -11.65
CA ARG A 207 27.52 -28.92 -12.23
C ARG A 207 28.86 -28.21 -12.06
N ASP A 208 28.88 -26.89 -12.21
CA ASP A 208 30.08 -26.08 -12.05
C ASP A 208 30.46 -25.94 -10.58
N MET A 209 29.49 -25.73 -9.69
CA MET A 209 29.68 -25.73 -8.23
C MET A 209 30.32 -27.03 -7.72
N VAL A 210 29.90 -28.19 -8.24
CA VAL A 210 30.50 -29.48 -7.84
C VAL A 210 31.95 -29.62 -8.33
N ARG A 211 32.32 -28.96 -9.42
CA ARG A 211 33.65 -29.02 -10.03
C ARG A 211 34.63 -28.00 -9.43
N MET A 212 34.16 -27.06 -8.62
CA MET A 212 35.00 -26.08 -7.94
C MET A 212 35.86 -26.74 -6.85
N LEU A 213 37.13 -26.33 -6.78
CA LEU A 213 38.08 -26.74 -5.74
C LEU A 213 38.70 -25.49 -5.10
N PRO A 214 38.48 -25.24 -3.78
CA PRO A 214 37.71 -26.07 -2.85
C PRO A 214 36.21 -26.07 -3.15
N GLN A 215 35.52 -27.16 -2.78
CA GLN A 215 34.08 -27.28 -2.99
C GLN A 215 33.31 -26.17 -2.25
N PRO A 216 32.24 -25.63 -2.84
CA PRO A 216 31.37 -24.66 -2.19
C PRO A 216 30.83 -25.16 -0.86
N SER A 217 30.61 -24.24 0.09
CA SER A 217 30.00 -24.59 1.37
C SER A 217 28.56 -25.07 1.19
N VAL A 218 28.06 -25.87 2.16
CA VAL A 218 26.66 -26.35 2.20
C VAL A 218 25.68 -25.21 1.99
N PHE A 219 25.97 -24.04 2.56
CA PHE A 219 25.18 -22.83 2.43
C PHE A 219 24.97 -22.39 0.98
N GLN A 220 26.00 -22.50 0.12
CA GLN A 220 25.87 -22.11 -1.28
C GLN A 220 24.95 -23.07 -2.04
N PHE A 221 25.05 -24.37 -1.76
CA PHE A 221 24.15 -25.37 -2.33
C PHE A 221 22.70 -25.20 -1.85
N THR A 222 22.47 -24.99 -0.55
CA THR A 222 21.12 -24.79 -0.01
C THR A 222 20.47 -23.49 -0.49
N LYS A 223 21.28 -22.45 -0.75
CA LYS A 223 20.81 -21.21 -1.39
C LYS A 223 20.29 -21.46 -2.81
N LEU A 224 21.00 -22.25 -3.61
CA LEU A 224 20.54 -22.66 -4.96
C LEU A 224 19.21 -23.41 -4.89
N LEU A 225 19.10 -24.40 -3.99
CA LEU A 225 17.87 -25.16 -3.77
C LEU A 225 16.69 -24.24 -3.35
N THR A 226 16.95 -23.28 -2.46
CA THR A 226 15.93 -22.32 -1.99
C THR A 226 15.41 -21.42 -3.13
N VAL A 227 16.28 -21.00 -4.05
CA VAL A 227 15.88 -20.22 -5.23
C VAL A 227 14.95 -21.04 -6.12
N LEU A 228 15.28 -22.30 -6.39
CA LEU A 228 14.44 -23.22 -7.17
C LEU A 228 13.06 -23.42 -6.53
N VAL A 229 13.01 -23.55 -5.20
CA VAL A 229 11.75 -23.64 -4.43
C VAL A 229 10.90 -22.38 -4.61
N LYS A 230 11.49 -21.19 -4.47
CA LYS A 230 10.76 -19.91 -4.65
C LYS A 230 10.21 -19.74 -6.06
N MET A 231 10.88 -20.33 -7.04
CA MET A 231 10.45 -20.35 -8.44
C MET A 231 9.49 -21.50 -8.77
N LYS A 232 9.07 -22.27 -7.76
CA LYS A 232 8.16 -23.42 -7.88
C LYS A 232 8.72 -24.56 -8.73
N GLN A 233 10.04 -24.63 -8.92
CA GLN A 233 10.76 -25.68 -9.65
C GLN A 233 11.17 -26.81 -8.70
N TYR A 234 10.18 -27.43 -8.04
CA TYR A 234 10.41 -28.39 -6.96
C TYR A 234 11.08 -29.68 -7.44
N ALA A 235 10.75 -30.17 -8.64
CA ALA A 235 11.32 -31.39 -9.21
C ALA A 235 12.82 -31.25 -9.52
N VAL A 236 13.23 -30.09 -10.04
CA VAL A 236 14.63 -29.77 -10.31
C VAL A 236 15.41 -29.62 -8.99
N ALA A 237 14.82 -28.95 -7.99
CA ALA A 237 15.43 -28.85 -6.67
C ALA A 237 15.70 -30.22 -6.05
N LEU A 238 14.75 -31.16 -6.16
CA LEU A 238 14.94 -32.54 -5.69
C LEU A 238 16.01 -33.30 -6.47
N SER A 239 16.02 -33.16 -7.81
CA SER A 239 17.05 -33.78 -8.64
C SER A 239 18.45 -33.30 -8.27
N LEU A 240 18.62 -32.02 -7.95
CA LEU A 240 19.90 -31.48 -7.50
C LEU A 240 20.24 -31.95 -6.09
N PHE A 241 19.27 -31.99 -5.17
CA PHE A 241 19.46 -32.52 -3.82
C PHE A 241 19.90 -34.00 -3.82
N ASP A 242 19.28 -34.85 -4.64
CA ASP A 242 19.69 -36.25 -4.80
C ASP A 242 21.11 -36.36 -5.37
N LYS A 243 21.48 -35.44 -6.27
CA LYS A 243 22.82 -35.37 -6.84
C LYS A 243 23.87 -34.88 -5.84
N MET A 244 23.52 -33.97 -4.94
CA MET A 244 24.36 -33.60 -3.79
C MET A 244 24.69 -34.82 -2.93
N ARG A 245 23.67 -35.64 -2.62
CA ARG A 245 23.85 -36.86 -1.81
C ARG A 245 24.72 -37.91 -2.48
N GLN A 246 24.55 -38.12 -3.79
CA GLN A 246 25.34 -39.09 -4.55
C GLN A 246 26.82 -38.71 -4.67
N LEU A 247 27.11 -37.41 -4.72
CA LEU A 247 28.46 -36.89 -4.91
C LEU A 247 29.21 -36.65 -3.59
N GLY A 248 28.60 -37.03 -2.46
CA GLY A 248 29.20 -36.87 -1.13
C GLY A 248 29.33 -35.41 -0.68
N ALA A 249 28.61 -34.48 -1.32
CA ALA A 249 28.57 -33.09 -0.89
C ALA A 249 27.95 -33.01 0.51
N PRO A 250 28.43 -32.10 1.37
CA PRO A 250 27.91 -31.99 2.72
C PRO A 250 26.43 -31.57 2.69
N VAL A 251 25.58 -32.31 3.40
CA VAL A 251 24.14 -32.08 3.53
C VAL A 251 23.83 -31.79 4.98
N ASP A 252 23.21 -30.64 5.24
CA ASP A 252 22.79 -30.21 6.57
C ASP A 252 21.26 -30.37 6.77
N GLU A 253 20.79 -30.08 7.98
CA GLU A 253 19.38 -30.12 8.37
C GLU A 253 18.51 -29.22 7.48
N PHE A 254 19.06 -28.08 7.06
CA PHE A 254 18.38 -27.12 6.21
C PHE A 254 18.18 -27.63 4.78
N ALA A 255 19.19 -28.29 4.19
CA ALA A 255 19.08 -28.96 2.90
C ALA A 255 18.01 -30.06 2.91
N MET A 256 17.96 -30.86 3.98
CA MET A 256 16.96 -31.92 4.15
C MET A 256 15.54 -31.34 4.30
N SER A 257 15.39 -30.26 5.04
CA SER A 257 14.12 -29.52 5.18
C SER A 257 13.62 -28.97 3.83
N ILE A 258 14.51 -28.47 2.98
CA ILE A 258 14.17 -28.01 1.63
C ILE A 258 13.67 -29.20 0.78
N ALA A 259 14.36 -30.34 0.81
CA ALA A 259 13.96 -31.52 0.06
C ALA A 259 12.59 -32.05 0.52
N ILE A 260 12.37 -32.15 1.83
CA ILE A 260 11.07 -32.54 2.42
C ILE A 260 9.96 -31.59 1.95
N ASN A 261 10.18 -30.27 2.00
CA ASN A 261 9.21 -29.29 1.51
C ASN A 261 8.90 -29.49 0.01
N CYS A 262 9.93 -29.74 -0.83
CA CYS A 262 9.72 -30.03 -2.25
C CYS A 262 8.91 -31.30 -2.49
N TYR A 263 9.17 -32.40 -1.77
CA TYR A 263 8.36 -33.62 -1.86
C TYR A 263 6.91 -33.37 -1.44
N CYS A 264 6.69 -32.59 -0.39
CA CYS A 264 5.35 -32.22 0.07
C CYS A 264 4.62 -31.36 -0.99
N LEU A 265 5.29 -30.37 -1.57
CA LEU A 265 4.71 -29.49 -2.60
C LEU A 265 4.43 -30.20 -3.93
N LEU A 266 5.09 -31.33 -4.19
CA LEU A 266 4.81 -32.21 -5.34
C LEU A 266 3.77 -33.29 -5.05
N ASN A 267 3.12 -33.25 -3.87
CA ASN A 267 2.16 -34.27 -3.42
C ASN A 267 2.76 -35.69 -3.38
N ARG A 268 4.07 -35.80 -3.12
CA ARG A 268 4.85 -37.04 -3.05
C ARG A 268 5.30 -37.28 -1.61
N VAL A 269 4.35 -37.25 -0.69
CA VAL A 269 4.62 -37.16 0.74
C VAL A 269 5.25 -38.43 1.30
N ASP A 270 5.00 -39.59 0.69
CA ASP A 270 5.66 -40.86 1.04
C ASP A 270 7.19 -40.76 0.97
N PHE A 271 7.73 -40.02 -0.01
CA PHE A 271 9.17 -39.80 -0.15
C PHE A 271 9.71 -38.80 0.88
N GLY A 272 8.91 -37.79 1.24
CA GLY A 272 9.22 -36.90 2.36
C GLY A 272 9.28 -37.67 3.68
N PHE A 273 8.29 -38.52 3.94
CA PHE A 273 8.25 -39.42 5.10
C PHE A 273 9.40 -40.42 5.12
N ALA A 274 9.75 -41.03 3.99
CA ALA A 274 10.89 -41.95 3.92
C ALA A 274 12.22 -41.24 4.28
N ILE A 275 12.37 -39.96 3.91
CA ILE A 275 13.52 -39.15 4.32
C ILE A 275 13.48 -38.88 5.82
N LEU A 276 12.32 -38.52 6.39
CA LEU A 276 12.14 -38.36 7.84
C LEU A 276 12.38 -39.64 8.62
N GLU A 277 11.79 -40.76 8.22
CA GLU A 277 11.94 -42.05 8.89
C GLU A 277 13.40 -42.50 8.86
N LYS A 278 14.10 -42.27 7.74
CA LYS A 278 15.55 -42.51 7.64
C LYS A 278 16.35 -41.55 8.52
N LEU A 279 15.92 -40.29 8.66
CA LEU A 279 16.47 -39.31 9.59
C LEU A 279 16.30 -39.77 11.03
N PHE A 280 15.08 -40.12 11.45
CA PHE A 280 14.73 -40.64 12.79
C PHE A 280 15.48 -41.93 13.14
N LYS A 281 15.59 -42.87 12.20
CA LYS A 281 16.36 -44.12 12.40
C LYS A 281 17.85 -43.85 12.58
N LYS A 282 18.42 -42.92 11.79
CA LYS A 282 19.84 -42.52 11.90
C LYS A 282 20.11 -41.73 13.19
N LEU A 283 19.12 -40.95 13.63
CA LEU A 283 19.06 -40.23 14.91
C LEU A 283 19.15 -41.16 16.12
N LEU A 284 18.34 -42.23 16.10
CA LEU A 284 18.29 -43.25 17.17
C LEU A 284 19.56 -44.10 17.23
N SER A 285 20.22 -44.35 16.09
CA SER A 285 21.42 -45.18 16.03
C SER A 285 22.74 -44.43 16.28
N GLU A 286 22.82 -43.13 15.97
CA GLU A 286 24.09 -42.38 16.01
C GLU A 286 24.11 -41.14 16.93
N LYS A 287 23.01 -40.74 17.60
CA LYS A 287 22.97 -39.62 18.58
C LYS A 287 23.56 -38.28 18.05
N LEU A 288 23.54 -38.03 16.74
CA LEU A 288 24.29 -36.93 16.12
C LEU A 288 23.52 -35.62 15.88
N CYS A 289 22.17 -35.59 15.80
CA CYS A 289 21.39 -34.33 15.59
C CYS A 289 19.94 -34.47 16.08
N GLU A 290 19.43 -33.57 16.94
CA GLU A 290 18.00 -33.49 17.29
C GLU A 290 17.23 -32.69 16.22
N PRO A 291 16.07 -33.18 15.71
CA PRO A 291 15.22 -32.42 14.80
C PRO A 291 14.83 -31.07 15.40
N ASP A 292 15.07 -29.98 14.66
CA ASP A 292 14.66 -28.65 15.09
C ASP A 292 13.15 -28.40 14.90
N GLU A 293 12.64 -27.37 15.56
CA GLU A 293 11.22 -26.96 15.51
C GLU A 293 10.74 -26.69 14.06
N ILE A 294 11.64 -26.17 13.22
CA ILE A 294 11.36 -25.79 11.83
C ILE A 294 11.11 -27.03 10.98
N MET A 295 11.88 -28.11 11.17
CA MET A 295 11.70 -29.35 10.44
C MET A 295 10.34 -29.99 10.73
N TYR A 296 9.91 -30.05 11.99
CA TYR A 296 8.56 -30.54 12.33
C TYR A 296 7.46 -29.70 11.70
N LEU A 297 7.58 -28.37 11.73
CA LEU A 297 6.58 -27.47 11.15
C LEU A 297 6.43 -27.68 9.63
N ILE A 298 7.54 -27.82 8.90
CA ILE A 298 7.53 -28.05 7.45
C ILE A 298 6.78 -29.33 7.11
N VAL A 299 7.04 -30.40 7.87
CA VAL A 299 6.41 -31.70 7.67
C VAL A 299 4.93 -31.66 8.00
N LEU A 300 4.56 -31.09 9.14
CA LEU A 300 3.15 -30.95 9.53
C LEU A 300 2.36 -30.17 8.49
N ASN A 301 2.91 -29.06 7.98
CA ASN A 301 2.29 -28.26 6.92
C ASN A 301 2.21 -29.03 5.60
N GLY A 302 3.25 -29.78 5.26
CA GLY A 302 3.30 -30.63 4.07
C GLY A 302 2.25 -31.73 4.09
N LEU A 303 2.15 -32.45 5.21
CA LEU A 303 1.15 -33.49 5.44
C LEU A 303 -0.27 -32.96 5.38
N SER A 304 -0.50 -31.82 6.03
CA SER A 304 -1.80 -31.18 6.08
C SER A 304 -2.26 -30.74 4.69
N LYS A 305 -1.34 -30.27 3.83
CA LYS A 305 -1.64 -29.87 2.44
C LYS A 305 -1.86 -31.04 1.49
N ALA A 306 -1.19 -32.16 1.72
CA ALA A 306 -1.34 -33.37 0.91
C ALA A 306 -2.54 -34.24 1.32
N GLY A 307 -3.23 -33.89 2.41
CA GLY A 307 -4.42 -34.59 2.89
C GLY A 307 -4.14 -35.82 3.76
N HIS A 308 -2.88 -36.06 4.16
CA HIS A 308 -2.53 -37.11 5.13
C HIS A 308 -2.76 -36.62 6.58
N ILE A 309 -3.99 -36.21 6.88
CA ILE A 309 -4.33 -35.48 8.11
C ILE A 309 -4.14 -36.32 9.38
N LEU A 310 -4.46 -37.61 9.34
CA LEU A 310 -4.26 -38.51 10.48
C LEU A 310 -2.77 -38.62 10.85
N ALA A 311 -1.90 -38.77 9.84
CA ALA A 311 -0.46 -38.82 10.06
C ALA A 311 0.09 -37.47 10.56
N ALA A 312 -0.48 -36.33 10.12
CA ALA A 312 -0.14 -35.02 10.65
C ALA A 312 -0.52 -34.88 12.13
N ARG A 313 -1.70 -35.37 12.52
CA ARG A 313 -2.18 -35.37 13.91
C ARG A 313 -1.31 -36.24 14.81
N ASP A 314 -0.94 -37.42 14.34
CA ASP A 314 -0.09 -38.36 15.08
C ASP A 314 1.33 -37.80 15.23
N LEU A 315 1.87 -37.17 14.18
CA LEU A 315 3.16 -36.48 14.24
C LEU A 315 3.14 -35.30 15.21
N LEU A 316 2.05 -34.52 15.25
CA LEU A 316 1.90 -33.44 16.24
C LEU A 316 1.86 -34.01 17.66
N GLY A 317 1.16 -35.13 17.88
CA GLY A 317 1.17 -35.84 19.16
C GLY A 317 2.56 -36.35 19.57
N HIS A 318 3.37 -36.80 18.60
CA HIS A 318 4.77 -37.15 18.88
C HIS A 318 5.62 -35.91 19.20
N PHE A 319 5.47 -34.84 18.41
CA PHE A 319 6.18 -33.57 18.60
C PHE A 319 5.89 -32.97 19.98
N GLU A 320 4.66 -33.11 20.47
CA GLU A 320 4.25 -32.70 21.82
C GLU A 320 4.97 -33.44 22.97
N ASN A 321 5.49 -34.65 22.73
CA ASN A 321 6.17 -35.47 23.73
C ASN A 321 7.69 -35.28 23.72
N LEU A 322 8.22 -34.44 22.83
CA LEU A 322 9.63 -34.12 22.73
C LEU A 322 9.99 -32.91 23.61
N SER A 323 11.29 -32.68 23.79
CA SER A 323 11.83 -31.50 24.48
C SER A 323 11.46 -30.18 23.80
N CYS A 324 11.25 -30.21 22.48
CA CYS A 324 10.79 -29.09 21.67
C CYS A 324 9.26 -28.98 21.69
N LYS A 325 8.71 -27.85 22.14
CA LYS A 325 7.26 -27.63 22.23
C LYS A 325 6.72 -27.11 20.90
N PRO A 326 5.58 -27.65 20.40
CA PRO A 326 4.96 -27.12 19.19
C PRO A 326 4.48 -25.68 19.42
N ASP A 327 4.71 -24.82 18.42
CA ASP A 327 4.23 -23.44 18.42
C ASP A 327 2.80 -23.33 17.84
N VAL A 328 2.26 -22.12 17.86
CA VAL A 328 0.94 -21.81 17.28
C VAL A 328 0.85 -22.20 15.79
N ARG A 329 1.96 -22.15 15.04
CA ARG A 329 1.97 -22.48 13.61
C ARG A 329 1.81 -23.98 13.37
N ALA A 330 2.44 -24.81 14.19
CA ALA A 330 2.31 -26.26 14.12
C ALA A 330 0.85 -26.70 14.35
N TYR A 331 0.20 -26.18 15.39
CA TYR A 331 -1.23 -26.44 15.65
C TYR A 331 -2.12 -25.92 14.51
N ASN A 332 -1.90 -24.68 14.06
CA ASN A 332 -2.71 -24.10 12.98
C ASN A 332 -2.62 -24.88 11.67
N ALA A 333 -1.46 -25.47 11.35
CA ALA A 333 -1.30 -26.28 10.15
C ALA A 333 -2.20 -27.53 10.18
N VAL A 334 -2.21 -28.25 11.32
CA VAL A 334 -3.03 -29.46 11.49
C VAL A 334 -4.51 -29.11 11.60
N ILE A 335 -4.87 -28.06 12.35
CA ILE A 335 -6.24 -27.57 12.48
C ILE A 335 -6.82 -27.16 11.11
N ASP A 336 -6.06 -26.41 10.30
CA ASP A 336 -6.48 -26.02 8.95
C ASP A 336 -6.67 -27.24 8.04
N GLY A 337 -5.79 -28.25 8.15
CA GLY A 337 -5.93 -29.53 7.48
C GLY A 337 -7.21 -30.28 7.87
N LEU A 338 -7.47 -30.46 9.16
CA LEU A 338 -8.69 -31.10 9.68
C LEU A 338 -9.96 -30.40 9.19
N CYS A 339 -9.97 -29.06 9.22
CA CYS A 339 -11.11 -28.26 8.78
C CYS A 339 -11.40 -28.41 7.28
N LYS A 340 -10.36 -28.53 6.44
CA LYS A 340 -10.53 -28.76 4.99
C LYS A 340 -11.04 -30.16 4.66
N HIS A 341 -10.80 -31.12 5.53
CA HIS A 341 -11.27 -32.50 5.38
C HIS A 341 -12.55 -32.80 6.19
N ASN A 342 -13.28 -31.76 6.62
CA ASN A 342 -14.54 -31.85 7.37
C ASN A 342 -14.45 -32.61 8.70
N MET A 343 -13.26 -32.70 9.30
CA MET A 343 -13.03 -33.33 10.60
C MET A 343 -13.13 -32.26 11.72
N SER A 344 -14.31 -31.65 11.85
CA SER A 344 -14.52 -30.49 12.73
C SER A 344 -14.41 -30.82 14.23
N ASP A 345 -14.83 -32.01 14.67
CA ASP A 345 -14.71 -32.44 16.06
C ASP A 345 -13.24 -32.58 16.50
N ASP A 346 -12.42 -33.20 15.65
CA ASP A 346 -10.97 -33.33 15.90
C ASP A 346 -10.29 -31.95 15.93
N ALA A 347 -10.74 -31.02 15.09
CA ALA A 347 -10.21 -29.64 15.08
C ALA A 347 -10.57 -28.88 16.38
N LEU A 348 -11.80 -29.03 16.88
CA LEU A 348 -12.23 -28.46 18.17
C LEU A 348 -11.46 -29.09 19.33
N HIS A 349 -11.27 -30.41 19.31
CA HIS A 349 -10.46 -31.11 20.32
C HIS A 349 -9.00 -30.62 20.33
N LEU A 350 -8.40 -30.38 19.16
CA LEU A 350 -7.06 -29.79 19.08
C LEU A 350 -7.01 -28.34 19.58
N LEU A 351 -8.06 -27.55 19.40
CA LEU A 351 -8.16 -26.21 19.99
C LEU A 351 -8.14 -26.30 21.52
N SER A 352 -8.95 -27.18 22.12
CA SER A 352 -8.94 -27.40 23.57
C SER A 352 -7.58 -27.86 24.07
N ARG A 353 -6.95 -28.83 23.38
CA ARG A 353 -5.60 -29.33 23.72
C ARG A 353 -4.53 -28.24 23.63
N MET A 354 -4.62 -27.34 22.64
CA MET A 354 -3.72 -26.19 22.49
C MET A 354 -3.84 -25.23 23.67
N ILE A 355 -5.07 -24.92 24.11
CA ILE A 355 -5.37 -24.05 25.26
C ILE A 355 -4.90 -24.68 26.56
N GLU A 356 -5.18 -25.97 26.80
CA GLU A 356 -4.74 -26.72 27.98
C GLU A 356 -3.22 -26.72 28.13
N LYS A 357 -2.49 -26.74 27.02
CA LYS A 357 -1.03 -26.67 26.99
C LYS A 357 -0.47 -25.25 27.13
N GLY A 358 -1.33 -24.26 27.34
CA GLY A 358 -0.97 -22.85 27.54
C GLY A 358 -0.56 -22.13 26.25
N ILE A 359 -0.86 -22.69 25.08
CA ILE A 359 -0.56 -22.07 23.79
C ILE A 359 -1.80 -21.28 23.38
N LEU A 360 -1.67 -19.95 23.28
CA LEU A 360 -2.81 -19.07 23.01
C LEU A 360 -3.24 -19.13 21.52
N PRO A 361 -4.51 -19.45 21.23
CA PRO A 361 -5.06 -19.36 19.88
C PRO A 361 -5.03 -17.93 19.34
N ASN A 362 -4.85 -17.77 18.03
CA ASN A 362 -4.88 -16.46 17.38
C ASN A 362 -6.00 -16.38 16.34
N VAL A 363 -6.11 -15.25 15.65
CA VAL A 363 -7.14 -15.01 14.62
C VAL A 363 -7.10 -16.08 13.53
N VAL A 364 -5.92 -16.60 13.17
CA VAL A 364 -5.77 -17.65 12.15
C VAL A 364 -6.37 -18.97 12.65
N THR A 365 -6.10 -19.34 13.91
CA THR A 365 -6.68 -20.55 14.55
C THR A 365 -8.20 -20.53 14.49
N TYR A 366 -8.82 -19.46 15.01
CA TYR A 366 -10.28 -19.33 15.04
C TYR A 366 -10.87 -19.24 13.63
N SER A 367 -10.26 -18.46 12.72
CA SER A 367 -10.75 -18.34 11.35
C SER A 367 -10.74 -19.67 10.59
N SER A 368 -9.72 -20.52 10.78
CA SER A 368 -9.67 -21.84 10.14
C SER A 368 -10.75 -22.78 10.67
N ILE A 369 -10.99 -22.79 11.99
CA ILE A 369 -12.05 -23.63 12.60
C ILE A 369 -13.43 -23.13 12.19
N ILE A 370 -13.68 -21.81 12.25
CA ILE A 370 -14.93 -21.20 11.80
C ILE A 370 -15.21 -21.58 10.34
N GLN A 371 -14.21 -21.50 9.45
CA GLN A 371 -14.37 -21.93 8.06
C GLN A 371 -14.74 -23.41 7.94
N GLY A 372 -14.09 -24.29 8.70
CA GLY A 372 -14.40 -25.72 8.72
C GLY A 372 -15.82 -26.01 9.20
N LEU A 373 -16.25 -25.38 10.29
CA LEU A 373 -17.61 -25.52 10.83
C LEU A 373 -18.68 -24.95 9.90
N CYS A 374 -18.41 -23.82 9.25
CA CYS A 374 -19.26 -23.25 8.22
C CYS A 374 -19.47 -24.23 7.05
N ASN A 375 -18.42 -24.93 6.60
CA ASN A 375 -18.53 -25.91 5.50
C ASN A 375 -19.40 -27.12 5.87
N VAL A 376 -19.49 -27.46 7.16
CA VAL A 376 -20.30 -28.57 7.68
C VAL A 376 -21.70 -28.09 8.13
N GLY A 377 -21.95 -26.78 8.14
CA GLY A 377 -23.22 -26.19 8.58
C GLY A 377 -23.44 -26.19 10.10
N ARG A 378 -22.39 -26.32 10.91
CA ARG A 378 -22.46 -26.34 12.38
C ARG A 378 -22.52 -24.92 12.98
N TRP A 379 -23.58 -24.19 12.66
CA TRP A 379 -23.74 -22.76 12.98
C TRP A 379 -23.77 -22.43 14.48
N LYS A 380 -24.18 -23.38 15.33
CA LYS A 380 -24.18 -23.21 16.79
C LYS A 380 -22.75 -23.07 17.31
N ASP A 381 -21.88 -23.99 16.91
CA ASP A 381 -20.47 -23.98 17.32
C ASP A 381 -19.72 -22.76 16.74
N VAL A 382 -20.12 -22.28 15.55
CA VAL A 382 -19.59 -21.02 14.99
C VAL A 382 -19.90 -19.83 15.91
N LYS A 383 -21.14 -19.73 16.42
CA LYS A 383 -21.53 -18.66 17.35
C LYS A 383 -20.78 -18.77 18.67
N ASP A 384 -20.63 -19.98 19.20
CA ASP A 384 -19.91 -20.23 20.45
C ASP A 384 -18.42 -19.88 20.31
N LEU A 385 -17.76 -20.24 19.20
CA LEU A 385 -16.38 -19.86 18.91
C LEU A 385 -16.18 -18.36 18.70
N LEU A 386 -17.12 -17.66 18.06
CA LEU A 386 -17.03 -16.20 17.92
C LEU A 386 -17.10 -15.50 19.28
N LYS A 387 -17.84 -16.07 20.23
CA LYS A 387 -17.89 -15.58 21.61
C LYS A 387 -16.60 -15.91 22.36
N GLU A 388 -16.13 -17.15 22.29
CA GLU A 388 -14.87 -17.59 22.88
C GLU A 388 -13.68 -16.74 22.38
N MET A 389 -13.63 -16.46 21.08
CA MET A 389 -12.62 -15.60 20.46
C MET A 389 -12.57 -14.21 21.10
N LEU A 390 -13.73 -13.61 21.41
CA LEU A 390 -13.82 -12.31 22.09
C LEU A 390 -13.43 -12.41 23.57
N ASP A 391 -13.80 -13.50 24.25
CA ASP A 391 -13.46 -13.76 25.66
C ASP A 391 -11.93 -13.88 25.84
N TYR A 392 -11.24 -14.49 24.88
CA TYR A 392 -9.76 -14.53 24.81
C TYR A 392 -9.13 -13.25 24.24
N LYS A 393 -9.89 -12.16 24.08
CA LYS A 393 -9.43 -10.86 23.54
C LYS A 393 -8.84 -10.94 22.14
N VAL A 394 -9.25 -11.92 21.34
CA VAL A 394 -8.90 -12.03 19.93
C VAL A 394 -10.02 -11.35 19.13
N SER A 395 -9.71 -10.31 18.35
CA SER A 395 -10.73 -9.59 17.58
C SER A 395 -10.96 -10.22 16.20
N PRO A 396 -12.22 -10.47 15.79
CA PRO A 396 -12.54 -10.88 14.43
C PRO A 396 -12.05 -9.82 13.42
N ASN A 397 -11.37 -10.27 12.38
CA ASN A 397 -10.86 -9.40 11.32
C ASN A 397 -11.67 -9.55 10.02
N VAL A 398 -11.27 -8.82 8.98
CA VAL A 398 -11.89 -8.89 7.63
C VAL A 398 -12.09 -10.33 7.19
N ARG A 399 -11.04 -11.16 7.27
CA ARG A 399 -11.10 -12.58 6.87
C ARG A 399 -12.17 -13.36 7.64
N THR A 400 -12.31 -13.16 8.94
CA THR A 400 -13.31 -13.88 9.76
C THR A 400 -14.72 -13.57 9.27
N TYR A 401 -15.04 -12.30 9.03
CA TYR A 401 -16.35 -11.90 8.53
C TYR A 401 -16.59 -12.34 7.07
N SER A 402 -15.58 -12.24 6.20
CA SER A 402 -15.70 -12.72 4.81
C SER A 402 -16.00 -14.22 4.73
N ILE A 403 -15.43 -15.03 5.63
CA ILE A 403 -15.73 -16.47 5.75
C ILE A 403 -17.21 -16.69 6.05
N LEU A 404 -17.76 -15.96 7.02
CA LEU A 404 -19.16 -16.05 7.41
C LEU A 404 -20.10 -15.61 6.29
N VAL A 405 -19.84 -14.45 5.67
CA VAL A 405 -20.63 -13.94 4.53
C VAL A 405 -20.65 -14.96 3.38
N ASN A 406 -19.49 -15.49 3.01
CA ASN A 406 -19.39 -16.49 1.95
C ASN A 406 -20.13 -17.80 2.29
N ALA A 407 -20.00 -18.27 3.53
CA ALA A 407 -20.69 -19.48 3.97
C ALA A 407 -22.22 -19.31 3.94
N PHE A 408 -22.74 -18.21 4.49
CA PHE A 408 -24.18 -17.91 4.44
C PHE A 408 -24.68 -17.75 3.00
N CYS A 409 -23.90 -17.11 2.12
CA CYS A 409 -24.25 -16.98 0.70
C CYS A 409 -24.33 -18.34 -0.02
N LYS A 410 -23.41 -19.28 0.28
CA LYS A 410 -23.41 -20.63 -0.30
C LYS A 410 -24.58 -21.48 0.17
N GLU A 411 -24.98 -21.36 1.43
CA GLU A 411 -26.20 -21.99 1.97
C GLU A 411 -27.49 -21.27 1.52
N GLY A 412 -27.37 -20.19 0.74
CA GLY A 412 -28.50 -19.39 0.28
C GLY A 412 -29.14 -18.53 1.38
N MET A 413 -28.52 -18.38 2.55
CA MET A 413 -28.98 -17.54 3.64
C MET A 413 -28.47 -16.09 3.48
N VAL A 414 -28.80 -15.44 2.36
CA VAL A 414 -28.22 -14.13 2.00
C VAL A 414 -28.60 -13.01 2.98
N GLU A 415 -29.77 -13.09 3.63
CA GLU A 415 -30.18 -12.13 4.67
C GLU A 415 -29.26 -12.18 5.90
N GLU A 416 -28.84 -13.38 6.32
CA GLU A 416 -27.86 -13.51 7.40
C GLU A 416 -26.48 -13.00 6.97
N ALA A 417 -26.13 -13.12 5.68
CA ALA A 417 -24.91 -12.54 5.14
C ALA A 417 -24.92 -11.00 5.20
N GLU A 418 -26.08 -10.35 4.99
CA GLU A 418 -26.26 -8.91 5.18
C GLU A 418 -26.12 -8.51 6.65
N ASN A 419 -26.73 -9.25 7.57
CA ASN A 419 -26.59 -9.01 9.01
C ASN A 419 -25.12 -9.05 9.45
N VAL A 420 -24.35 -10.03 8.94
CA VAL A 420 -22.91 -10.13 9.22
C VAL A 420 -22.14 -8.93 8.66
N LEU A 421 -22.51 -8.44 7.46
CA LEU A 421 -21.92 -7.25 6.86
C LEU A 421 -22.20 -5.99 7.70
N GLU A 422 -23.41 -5.83 8.22
CA GLU A 422 -23.77 -4.73 9.11
C GLU A 422 -22.97 -4.77 10.41
N ILE A 423 -22.85 -5.95 11.05
CA ILE A 423 -22.03 -6.14 12.26
C ILE A 423 -20.57 -5.79 11.98
N MET A 424 -20.05 -6.18 10.82
CA MET A 424 -18.69 -5.88 10.39
C MET A 424 -18.45 -4.36 10.32
N VAL A 425 -19.39 -3.61 9.73
CA VAL A 425 -19.34 -2.14 9.66
C VAL A 425 -19.50 -1.49 11.03
N GLN A 426 -20.44 -1.95 11.86
CA GLN A 426 -20.65 -1.43 13.22
C GLN A 426 -19.40 -1.60 14.11
N ARG A 427 -18.61 -2.63 13.86
CA ARG A 427 -17.34 -2.89 14.56
C ARG A 427 -16.13 -2.20 13.93
N ASN A 428 -16.36 -1.25 13.01
CA ASN A 428 -15.31 -0.52 12.28
C ASN A 428 -14.34 -1.42 11.50
N VAL A 429 -14.81 -2.57 11.01
CA VAL A 429 -14.04 -3.43 10.11
C VAL A 429 -14.56 -3.20 8.70
N CYS A 430 -13.72 -2.70 7.79
CA CYS A 430 -14.16 -2.37 6.43
C CYS A 430 -14.28 -3.64 5.56
N PRO A 431 -15.44 -3.91 4.93
CA PRO A 431 -15.58 -4.99 3.97
C PRO A 431 -14.64 -4.83 2.78
N ASP A 432 -14.08 -5.95 2.30
CA ASP A 432 -13.18 -5.99 1.15
C ASP A 432 -13.86 -6.56 -0.11
N ILE A 433 -13.09 -6.59 -1.21
CA ILE A 433 -13.57 -7.10 -2.50
C ILE A 433 -14.07 -8.55 -2.39
N ILE A 434 -13.43 -9.38 -1.56
CA ILE A 434 -13.81 -10.77 -1.34
C ILE A 434 -15.19 -10.85 -0.69
N THR A 435 -15.44 -9.99 0.30
CA THR A 435 -16.72 -9.91 1.02
C THR A 435 -17.86 -9.51 0.10
N TYR A 436 -17.69 -8.46 -0.71
CA TYR A 436 -18.71 -8.04 -1.67
C TYR A 436 -18.91 -9.05 -2.81
N SER A 437 -17.83 -9.67 -3.31
CA SER A 437 -17.91 -10.71 -4.33
C SER A 437 -18.75 -11.89 -3.85
N ALA A 438 -18.53 -12.34 -2.61
CA ALA A 438 -19.30 -13.45 -2.03
C ALA A 438 -20.79 -13.12 -1.90
N LEU A 439 -21.13 -11.88 -1.51
CA LEU A 439 -22.52 -11.42 -1.43
C LEU A 439 -23.18 -11.35 -2.81
N ILE A 440 -22.46 -10.87 -3.82
CA ILE A 440 -22.93 -10.83 -5.22
C ILE A 440 -23.18 -12.25 -5.73
N ASP A 441 -22.26 -13.17 -5.49
CA ASP A 441 -22.42 -14.59 -5.87
C ASP A 441 -23.64 -15.20 -5.17
N GLY A 442 -23.83 -14.93 -3.88
CA GLY A 442 -25.02 -15.36 -3.12
C GLY A 442 -26.34 -14.84 -3.72
N TYR A 443 -26.39 -13.57 -4.11
CA TYR A 443 -27.56 -12.99 -4.77
C TYR A 443 -27.82 -13.58 -6.16
N CYS A 444 -26.75 -13.85 -6.92
CA CYS A 444 -26.84 -14.51 -8.22
C CYS A 444 -27.38 -15.94 -8.08
N LEU A 445 -26.92 -16.71 -7.08
CA LEU A 445 -27.41 -18.07 -6.81
C LEU A 445 -28.91 -18.12 -6.48
N ARG A 446 -29.45 -17.07 -5.85
CA ARG A 446 -30.89 -16.93 -5.57
C ARG A 446 -31.71 -16.34 -6.72
N GLY A 447 -31.09 -16.03 -7.86
CA GLY A 447 -31.76 -15.34 -8.97
C GLY A 447 -32.17 -13.89 -8.66
N GLN A 448 -31.71 -13.33 -7.53
CA GLN A 448 -32.02 -11.96 -7.12
C GLN A 448 -31.09 -10.95 -7.81
N MET A 449 -31.12 -10.96 -9.15
CA MET A 449 -30.21 -10.17 -9.99
C MET A 449 -30.27 -8.67 -9.74
N GLY A 450 -31.43 -8.15 -9.30
CA GLY A 450 -31.57 -6.73 -8.95
C GLY A 450 -30.72 -6.33 -7.74
N LYS A 451 -30.71 -7.16 -6.68
CA LYS A 451 -29.87 -6.90 -5.49
C LYS A 451 -28.39 -7.14 -5.79
N ALA A 452 -28.05 -8.16 -6.57
CA ALA A 452 -26.68 -8.41 -7.03
C ALA A 452 -26.09 -7.19 -7.77
N LYS A 453 -26.86 -6.61 -8.70
CA LYS A 453 -26.46 -5.40 -9.43
C LYS A 453 -26.23 -4.20 -8.51
N ARG A 454 -27.12 -3.98 -7.53
CA ARG A 454 -26.97 -2.89 -6.55
C ARG A 454 -25.69 -3.02 -5.71
N VAL A 455 -25.37 -4.23 -5.23
CA VAL A 455 -24.14 -4.47 -4.47
C VAL A 455 -22.91 -4.25 -5.36
N LEU A 456 -22.98 -4.67 -6.62
CA LEU A 456 -21.91 -4.44 -7.60
C LEU A 456 -21.72 -2.93 -7.91
N GLU A 457 -22.80 -2.17 -8.07
CA GLU A 457 -22.77 -0.71 -8.19
C GLU A 457 -22.08 -0.04 -6.99
N CYS A 458 -22.40 -0.47 -5.77
CA CYS A 458 -21.74 0.02 -4.55
C CYS A 458 -20.24 -0.30 -4.53
N ALA A 459 -19.83 -1.50 -4.98
CA ALA A 459 -18.42 -1.89 -5.05
C ALA A 459 -17.64 -1.02 -6.05
N TYR A 460 -18.20 -0.77 -7.24
CA TYR A 460 -17.60 0.15 -8.21
C TYR A 460 -17.45 1.56 -7.64
N ASN A 461 -18.49 2.09 -7.00
CA ASN A 461 -18.46 3.43 -6.40
C ASN A 461 -17.39 3.57 -5.31
N ALA A 462 -17.21 2.54 -4.46
CA ALA A 462 -16.20 2.57 -3.42
C ALA A 462 -14.77 2.62 -3.98
N VAL A 463 -14.49 1.85 -5.04
CA VAL A 463 -13.18 1.84 -5.71
C VAL A 463 -12.94 3.18 -6.42
N ILE A 464 -13.94 3.68 -7.14
CA ILE A 464 -13.88 4.97 -7.83
C ILE A 464 -13.60 6.11 -6.83
N ASP A 465 -14.32 6.17 -5.71
CA ASP A 465 -14.10 7.16 -4.65
C ASP A 465 -12.68 7.08 -4.06
N GLY A 466 -12.19 5.86 -3.81
CA GLY A 466 -10.82 5.62 -3.35
C GLY A 466 -9.76 6.13 -4.35
N LEU A 467 -9.92 5.84 -5.64
CA LEU A 467 -9.01 6.32 -6.69
C LEU A 467 -9.03 7.85 -6.80
N CYS A 468 -10.22 8.45 -6.74
CA CYS A 468 -10.38 9.91 -6.76
C CYS A 468 -9.73 10.60 -5.56
N LYS A 469 -9.81 10.01 -4.36
CA LYS A 469 -9.13 10.51 -3.15
C LYS A 469 -7.60 10.45 -3.24
N HIS A 470 -7.07 9.53 -4.05
CA HIS A 470 -5.63 9.39 -4.30
C HIS A 470 -5.17 10.06 -5.60
N ASN A 471 -5.99 10.95 -6.19
CA ASN A 471 -5.70 11.67 -7.43
C ASN A 471 -5.39 10.77 -8.64
N MET A 472 -5.87 9.54 -8.64
CA MET A 472 -5.73 8.58 -9.74
C MET A 472 -6.93 8.70 -10.69
N SER A 473 -7.11 9.88 -11.30
CA SER A 473 -8.31 10.21 -12.07
C SER A 473 -8.47 9.41 -13.37
N ASP A 474 -7.37 9.03 -14.03
CA ASP A 474 -7.41 8.21 -15.25
C ASP A 474 -7.93 6.80 -14.98
N ASP A 475 -7.48 6.18 -13.89
CA ASP A 475 -7.94 4.86 -13.48
C ASP A 475 -9.43 4.87 -13.08
N ALA A 476 -9.88 5.96 -12.45
CA ALA A 476 -11.29 6.17 -12.10
C ALA A 476 -12.18 6.31 -13.36
N LEU A 477 -11.75 7.10 -14.35
CA LEU A 477 -12.44 7.23 -15.64
C LEU A 477 -12.48 5.90 -16.41
N HIS A 478 -11.37 5.16 -16.43
CA HIS A 478 -11.33 3.84 -17.05
C HIS A 478 -12.29 2.85 -16.37
N LEU A 479 -12.43 2.91 -15.04
CA LEU A 479 -13.41 2.11 -14.31
C LEU A 479 -14.85 2.51 -14.61
N LEU A 480 -15.14 3.80 -14.80
CA LEU A 480 -16.46 4.27 -15.23
C LEU A 480 -16.81 3.68 -16.61
N SER A 481 -15.91 3.77 -17.58
CA SER A 481 -16.13 3.17 -18.92
C SER A 481 -16.38 1.67 -18.82
N ARG A 482 -15.60 0.95 -17.99
CA ARG A 482 -15.81 -0.48 -17.76
C ARG A 482 -17.14 -0.80 -17.07
N MET A 483 -17.61 0.05 -16.16
CA MET A 483 -18.91 -0.10 -15.49
C MET A 483 -20.05 -0.03 -16.53
N ILE A 484 -19.97 0.97 -17.43
CA ILE A 484 -20.93 1.19 -18.52
C ILE A 484 -20.89 0.03 -19.53
N GLU A 485 -19.70 -0.40 -19.98
CA GLU A 485 -19.52 -1.53 -20.90
C GLU A 485 -20.10 -2.84 -20.36
N LYS A 486 -20.10 -3.01 -19.03
CA LYS A 486 -20.68 -4.18 -18.35
C LYS A 486 -22.19 -4.04 -18.10
N GLY A 487 -22.82 -2.97 -18.57
CA GLY A 487 -24.25 -2.73 -18.46
C GLY A 487 -24.70 -2.35 -17.04
N ILE A 488 -23.79 -1.83 -16.23
CA ILE A 488 -24.07 -1.31 -14.89
C ILE A 488 -24.19 0.21 -15.02
N LEU A 489 -25.34 0.76 -14.64
CA LEU A 489 -25.62 2.18 -14.84
C LEU A 489 -24.98 3.02 -13.73
N PRO A 490 -24.11 4.00 -14.06
CA PRO A 490 -23.60 4.93 -13.07
C PRO A 490 -24.73 5.75 -12.45
N ASN A 491 -24.56 6.15 -11.18
CA ASN A 491 -25.52 6.99 -10.48
C ASN A 491 -24.90 8.33 -10.09
N VAL A 492 -25.69 9.19 -9.42
CA VAL A 492 -25.24 10.52 -9.00
C VAL A 492 -23.99 10.44 -8.12
N VAL A 493 -23.87 9.41 -7.27
CA VAL A 493 -22.70 9.22 -6.41
C VAL A 493 -21.46 8.94 -7.26
N THR A 494 -21.55 8.01 -8.22
CA THR A 494 -20.45 7.68 -9.16
C THR A 494 -19.91 8.93 -9.85
N TYR A 495 -20.79 9.70 -10.50
CA TYR A 495 -20.40 10.91 -11.21
C TYR A 495 -19.85 11.97 -10.25
N SER A 496 -20.47 12.18 -9.08
CA SER A 496 -20.01 13.19 -8.12
C SER A 496 -18.61 12.89 -7.56
N SER A 497 -18.27 11.63 -7.29
CA SER A 497 -16.93 11.25 -6.82
C SER A 497 -15.86 11.47 -7.90
N ILE A 498 -16.15 11.11 -9.16
CA ILE A 498 -15.22 11.34 -10.28
C ILE A 498 -15.03 12.83 -10.54
N ILE A 499 -16.12 13.60 -10.56
CA ILE A 499 -16.07 15.06 -10.71
C ILE A 499 -15.22 15.68 -9.61
N GLN A 500 -15.39 15.28 -8.34
CA GLN A 500 -14.56 15.77 -7.23
C GLN A 500 -13.07 15.43 -7.44
N GLY A 501 -12.76 14.20 -7.87
CA GLY A 501 -11.39 13.79 -8.14
C GLY A 501 -10.75 14.58 -9.29
N LEU A 502 -11.47 14.82 -10.37
CA LEU A 502 -10.98 15.61 -11.52
C LEU A 502 -10.82 17.08 -11.18
N CYS A 503 -11.74 17.64 -10.38
CA CYS A 503 -11.63 18.99 -9.84
C CYS A 503 -10.36 19.18 -9.01
N ASN A 504 -9.98 18.19 -8.18
CA ASN A 504 -8.76 18.25 -7.38
C ASN A 504 -7.47 18.25 -8.23
N VAL A 505 -7.52 17.71 -9.45
CA VAL A 505 -6.39 17.65 -10.40
C VAL A 505 -6.42 18.81 -11.40
N GLY A 506 -7.50 19.61 -11.43
CA GLY A 506 -7.68 20.73 -12.37
C GLY A 506 -8.06 20.31 -13.80
N ARG A 507 -8.61 19.10 -14.00
CA ARG A 507 -8.99 18.57 -15.33
C ARG A 507 -10.40 19.02 -15.77
N TRP A 508 -10.58 20.33 -15.94
CA TRP A 508 -11.88 20.96 -16.18
C TRP A 508 -12.60 20.54 -17.46
N LYS A 509 -11.86 20.15 -18.50
CA LYS A 509 -12.43 19.67 -19.76
C LYS A 509 -13.20 18.36 -19.53
N ASP A 510 -12.57 17.41 -18.85
CA ASP A 510 -13.18 16.11 -18.55
C ASP A 510 -14.37 16.26 -17.59
N VAL A 511 -14.32 17.23 -16.66
CA VAL A 511 -15.47 17.57 -15.81
C VAL A 511 -16.68 18.03 -16.64
N LYS A 512 -16.47 18.89 -17.64
CA LYS A 512 -17.55 19.35 -18.54
C LYS A 512 -18.11 18.21 -19.39
N ASP A 513 -17.25 17.31 -19.87
CA ASP A 513 -17.66 16.15 -20.66
C ASP A 513 -18.46 15.15 -19.81
N LEU A 514 -18.03 14.88 -18.56
CA LEU A 514 -18.77 14.04 -17.61
C LEU A 514 -20.14 14.61 -17.23
N LEU A 515 -20.27 15.93 -17.08
CA LEU A 515 -21.57 16.56 -16.79
C LEU A 515 -22.55 16.39 -17.95
N LYS A 516 -22.07 16.36 -19.20
CA LYS A 516 -22.90 16.05 -20.37
C LYS A 516 -23.27 14.57 -20.39
N GLU A 517 -22.29 13.69 -20.21
CA GLU A 517 -22.50 12.25 -20.17
C GLU A 517 -23.52 11.87 -19.08
N MET A 518 -23.42 12.47 -17.89
CA MET A 518 -24.37 12.30 -16.79
C MET A 518 -25.81 12.61 -17.21
N LEU A 519 -26.03 13.67 -17.99
CA LEU A 519 -27.34 14.05 -18.51
C LEU A 519 -27.82 13.13 -19.64
N ASP A 520 -26.92 12.65 -20.50
CA ASP A 520 -27.23 11.71 -21.58
C ASP A 520 -27.74 10.38 -21.01
N TYR A 521 -27.17 9.92 -19.88
CA TYR A 521 -27.66 8.77 -19.12
C TYR A 521 -28.86 9.08 -18.21
N LYS A 522 -29.48 10.26 -18.35
CA LYS A 522 -30.65 10.73 -17.56
C LYS A 522 -30.40 10.79 -16.05
N VAL A 523 -29.16 10.97 -15.63
CA VAL A 523 -28.80 11.20 -14.24
C VAL A 523 -28.76 12.71 -14.01
N SER A 524 -29.60 13.25 -13.14
CA SER A 524 -29.65 14.70 -12.89
C SER A 524 -28.61 15.13 -11.84
N PRO A 525 -27.76 16.13 -12.11
CA PRO A 525 -26.89 16.73 -11.10
C PRO A 525 -27.70 17.23 -9.90
N ASN A 526 -27.22 16.96 -8.69
CA ASN A 526 -27.88 17.40 -7.46
C ASN A 526 -27.08 18.53 -6.78
N VAL A 527 -27.58 19.00 -5.63
CA VAL A 527 -26.93 20.04 -4.80
C VAL A 527 -25.45 19.72 -4.56
N ARG A 528 -25.12 18.46 -4.26
CA ARG A 528 -23.74 18.01 -4.02
C ARG A 528 -22.86 18.18 -5.25
N THR A 529 -23.32 17.77 -6.43
CA THR A 529 -22.55 17.90 -7.68
C THR A 529 -22.18 19.36 -7.96
N TYR A 530 -23.14 20.28 -7.82
CA TYR A 530 -22.89 21.71 -8.02
C TYR A 530 -22.00 22.31 -6.93
N SER A 531 -22.20 21.93 -5.66
CA SER A 531 -21.36 22.37 -4.54
C SER A 531 -19.89 22.00 -4.73
N ILE A 532 -19.62 20.79 -5.26
CA ILE A 532 -18.26 20.31 -5.58
C ILE A 532 -17.59 21.23 -6.59
N LEU A 533 -18.30 21.56 -7.67
CA LEU A 533 -17.80 22.43 -8.75
C LEU A 533 -17.52 23.84 -8.25
N VAL A 534 -18.49 24.44 -7.56
CA VAL A 534 -18.36 25.80 -6.98
C VAL A 534 -17.15 25.86 -6.05
N ASN A 535 -17.02 24.90 -5.13
CA ASN A 535 -15.88 24.85 -4.21
C ASN A 535 -14.55 24.66 -4.92
N ALA A 536 -14.50 23.81 -5.95
CA ALA A 536 -13.28 23.61 -6.73
C ALA A 536 -12.86 24.89 -7.46
N PHE A 537 -13.79 25.56 -8.15
CA PHE A 537 -13.49 26.83 -8.84
C PHE A 537 -13.06 27.93 -7.88
N CYS A 538 -13.69 28.02 -6.70
CA CYS A 538 -13.30 28.97 -5.66
C CYS A 538 -11.89 28.71 -5.12
N LYS A 539 -11.51 27.44 -4.91
CA LYS A 539 -10.15 27.07 -4.47
C LYS A 539 -9.07 27.42 -5.49
N GLU A 540 -9.39 27.31 -6.77
CA GLU A 540 -8.49 27.67 -7.88
C GLU A 540 -8.54 29.18 -8.22
N GLY A 541 -9.31 29.98 -7.47
CA GLY A 541 -9.42 31.43 -7.65
C GLY A 541 -10.28 31.86 -8.84
N MET A 542 -10.96 30.92 -9.51
CA MET A 542 -11.83 31.14 -10.67
C MET A 542 -13.26 31.50 -10.24
N VAL A 543 -13.43 32.57 -9.46
CA VAL A 543 -14.72 32.91 -8.83
C VAL A 543 -15.82 33.21 -9.86
N GLU A 544 -15.50 33.81 -11.00
CA GLU A 544 -16.48 34.06 -12.08
C GLU A 544 -17.06 32.77 -12.67
N GLU A 545 -16.25 31.71 -12.81
CA GLU A 545 -16.76 30.40 -13.23
C GLU A 545 -17.62 29.77 -12.13
N ALA A 546 -17.30 30.00 -10.85
CA ALA A 546 -18.11 29.54 -9.73
C ALA A 546 -19.49 30.22 -9.70
N GLU A 547 -19.58 31.52 -10.01
CA GLU A 547 -20.83 32.26 -10.19
C GLU A 547 -21.66 31.69 -11.34
N ASN A 548 -21.04 31.43 -12.50
CA ASN A 548 -21.72 30.83 -13.64
C ASN A 548 -22.32 29.45 -13.29
N VAL A 549 -21.59 28.63 -12.52
CA VAL A 549 -22.10 27.33 -12.05
C VAL A 549 -23.28 27.50 -11.09
N LEU A 550 -23.26 28.52 -10.22
CA LEU A 550 -24.37 28.84 -9.32
C LEU A 550 -25.61 29.28 -10.10
N GLU A 551 -25.45 30.12 -11.12
CA GLU A 551 -26.56 30.53 -11.98
C GLU A 551 -27.19 29.33 -12.70
N ILE A 552 -26.37 28.43 -13.24
CA ILE A 552 -26.85 27.18 -13.87
C ILE A 552 -27.61 26.31 -12.87
N MET A 553 -27.12 26.23 -11.63
CA MET A 553 -27.77 25.49 -10.54
C MET A 553 -29.17 26.05 -10.25
N VAL A 554 -29.31 27.38 -10.16
CA VAL A 554 -30.59 28.06 -9.93
C VAL A 554 -31.53 27.94 -11.13
N GLN A 555 -31.03 28.12 -12.36
CA GLN A 555 -31.82 27.95 -13.60
C GLN A 555 -32.41 26.55 -13.73
N ARG A 556 -31.74 25.54 -13.17
CA ARG A 556 -32.20 24.15 -13.15
C ARG A 556 -33.08 23.81 -11.94
N ASN A 557 -33.56 24.81 -11.20
CA ASN A 557 -34.36 24.66 -9.98
C ASN A 557 -33.69 23.81 -8.89
N VAL A 558 -32.36 23.81 -8.82
CA VAL A 558 -31.62 23.19 -7.71
C VAL A 558 -31.26 24.30 -6.71
N CYS A 559 -31.80 24.26 -5.50
CA CYS A 559 -31.55 25.30 -4.49
C CYS A 559 -30.13 25.20 -3.91
N PRO A 560 -29.31 26.26 -3.98
CA PRO A 560 -28.00 26.30 -3.32
C PRO A 560 -28.12 26.15 -1.81
N ASP A 561 -27.20 25.42 -1.20
CA ASP A 561 -27.15 25.20 0.24
C ASP A 561 -26.08 26.07 0.93
N ILE A 562 -26.03 25.99 2.26
CA ILE A 562 -25.06 26.73 3.09
C ILE A 562 -23.62 26.43 2.65
N ILE A 563 -23.34 25.19 2.22
CA ILE A 563 -22.02 24.75 1.77
C ILE A 563 -21.64 25.48 0.48
N THR A 564 -22.55 25.53 -0.50
CA THR A 564 -22.38 26.23 -1.77
C THR A 564 -22.04 27.70 -1.56
N TYR A 565 -22.82 28.39 -0.73
CA TYR A 565 -22.59 29.81 -0.43
C TYR A 565 -21.30 30.04 0.38
N SER A 566 -20.97 29.15 1.32
CA SER A 566 -19.73 29.28 2.10
C SER A 566 -18.48 29.16 1.22
N ALA A 567 -18.50 28.26 0.23
CA ALA A 567 -17.39 28.06 -0.68
C ALA A 567 -17.15 29.30 -1.58
N LEU A 568 -18.21 29.96 -2.03
CA LEU A 568 -18.11 31.22 -2.76
C LEU A 568 -17.44 32.31 -1.92
N ILE A 569 -17.87 32.45 -0.66
CA ILE A 569 -17.32 33.44 0.28
C ILE A 569 -15.83 33.18 0.52
N ASP A 570 -15.45 31.93 0.75
CA ASP A 570 -14.04 31.55 0.89
C ASP A 570 -13.25 31.89 -0.39
N GLY A 571 -13.83 31.66 -1.57
CA GLY A 571 -13.26 32.06 -2.87
C GLY A 571 -13.01 33.56 -3.02
N TYR A 572 -13.99 34.41 -2.67
CA TYR A 572 -13.80 35.86 -2.67
C TYR A 572 -12.75 36.30 -1.64
N CYS A 573 -12.72 35.65 -0.47
CA CYS A 573 -11.75 35.95 0.58
C CYS A 573 -10.31 35.60 0.16
N LEU A 574 -10.12 34.51 -0.58
CA LEU A 574 -8.81 34.08 -1.12
C LEU A 574 -8.24 35.04 -2.17
N ARG A 575 -9.09 35.77 -2.90
CA ARG A 575 -8.65 36.64 -4.03
C ARG A 575 -8.13 38.01 -3.59
N GLY A 576 -8.31 38.43 -2.33
CA GLY A 576 -7.61 39.60 -1.74
C GLY A 576 -7.61 40.90 -2.57
N GLN A 577 -8.55 41.09 -3.50
CA GLN A 577 -8.58 42.23 -4.41
C GLN A 577 -9.91 42.97 -4.27
N MET A 578 -9.82 44.12 -3.61
CA MET A 578 -10.82 45.18 -3.46
C MET A 578 -11.27 45.83 -4.80
N GLY A 579 -10.89 45.25 -5.95
CA GLY A 579 -10.95 45.89 -7.28
C GLY A 579 -12.03 45.39 -8.25
N LEU A 580 -12.85 44.39 -7.88
CA LEU A 580 -14.00 43.98 -8.69
C LEU A 580 -15.18 44.93 -8.46
N GLN A 581 -15.88 45.32 -9.53
CA GLN A 581 -17.18 46.00 -9.42
C GLN A 581 -18.22 44.99 -8.93
N HIS A 582 -18.37 44.88 -7.63
CA HIS A 582 -19.44 44.09 -7.01
C HIS A 582 -20.80 44.64 -7.45
N ASN A 583 -21.69 43.75 -7.90
CA ASN A 583 -23.08 44.08 -8.19
C ASN A 583 -23.97 43.74 -6.98
N THR A 584 -25.27 44.04 -7.05
CA THR A 584 -26.23 43.81 -5.96
C THR A 584 -26.26 42.34 -5.50
N VAL A 585 -26.11 41.38 -6.42
CA VAL A 585 -26.12 39.94 -6.11
C VAL A 585 -24.85 39.53 -5.35
N SER A 586 -23.69 40.06 -5.74
CA SER A 586 -22.42 39.81 -5.06
C SER A 586 -22.47 40.30 -3.61
N TYR A 587 -22.96 41.52 -3.37
CA TYR A 587 -23.10 42.08 -2.03
C TYR A 587 -24.10 41.30 -1.18
N ASN A 588 -25.28 41.00 -1.71
CA ASN A 588 -26.30 40.23 -1.00
C ASN A 588 -25.75 38.88 -0.53
N THR A 589 -24.99 38.19 -1.38
CA THR A 589 -24.41 36.88 -1.09
C THR A 589 -23.35 36.96 0.02
N MET A 590 -22.43 37.93 -0.04
CA MET A 590 -21.40 38.12 0.98
C MET A 590 -21.99 38.53 2.34
N ILE A 591 -22.95 39.47 2.33
CA ILE A 591 -23.63 39.94 3.54
C ILE A 591 -24.38 38.78 4.20
N HIS A 592 -25.14 37.99 3.43
CA HIS A 592 -25.91 36.85 3.95
C HIS A 592 -25.02 35.80 4.63
N GLY A 593 -23.91 35.43 4.00
CA GLY A 593 -23.03 34.42 4.59
C GLY A 593 -22.22 34.89 5.79
N LEU A 594 -21.81 36.17 5.83
CA LEU A 594 -21.20 36.75 7.04
C LEU A 594 -22.20 36.77 8.20
N PHE A 595 -23.47 37.11 7.93
CA PHE A 595 -24.53 37.10 8.92
C PHE A 595 -24.86 35.67 9.40
N CYS A 596 -24.88 34.67 8.50
CA CYS A 596 -25.04 33.26 8.86
C CYS A 596 -23.88 32.73 9.75
N LYS A 597 -22.67 33.27 9.59
CA LYS A 597 -21.48 32.91 10.41
C LYS A 597 -21.34 33.73 11.69
N GLY A 598 -22.28 34.63 11.98
CA GLY A 598 -22.25 35.47 13.17
C GLY A 598 -21.31 36.68 13.09
N ARG A 599 -20.71 36.96 11.92
CA ARG A 599 -19.76 38.07 11.69
C ARG A 599 -20.50 39.35 11.25
N PHE A 600 -21.39 39.83 12.11
CA PHE A 600 -22.30 40.94 11.77
C PHE A 600 -21.58 42.26 11.46
N ALA A 601 -20.50 42.59 12.19
CA ALA A 601 -19.74 43.82 11.97
C ALA A 601 -19.15 43.89 10.55
N ASP A 602 -18.65 42.75 10.05
CA ASP A 602 -18.08 42.65 8.70
C ASP A 602 -19.18 42.75 7.63
N GLY A 603 -20.35 42.14 7.86
CA GLY A 603 -21.48 42.25 6.93
C GLY A 603 -22.05 43.68 6.86
N TRP A 604 -22.10 44.41 7.98
CA TRP A 604 -22.46 45.83 7.99
C TRP A 604 -21.44 46.70 7.25
N LYS A 605 -20.15 46.38 7.35
CA LYS A 605 -19.09 47.06 6.60
C LYS A 605 -19.29 46.89 5.09
N LEU A 606 -19.69 45.71 4.64
CA LEU A 606 -20.01 45.45 3.23
C LEU A 606 -21.28 46.16 2.76
N PHE A 607 -22.31 46.26 3.60
CA PHE A 607 -23.50 47.05 3.26
C PHE A 607 -23.17 48.56 3.10
N ASN A 608 -22.33 49.10 3.98
CA ASN A 608 -21.88 50.49 3.86
C ASN A 608 -20.99 50.69 2.62
N ASP A 609 -20.14 49.72 2.27
CA ASP A 609 -19.33 49.75 1.03
C ASP A 609 -20.23 49.68 -0.23
N MET A 610 -21.29 48.87 -0.21
CA MET A 610 -22.29 48.79 -1.27
C MET A 610 -22.93 50.16 -1.55
N GLN A 611 -23.35 50.85 -0.49
CA GLN A 611 -23.90 52.21 -0.59
C GLN A 611 -22.85 53.24 -1.03
N ALA A 612 -21.63 53.16 -0.51
CA ALA A 612 -20.54 54.08 -0.86
C ALA A 612 -20.10 53.97 -2.33
N ARG A 613 -20.29 52.79 -2.95
CA ARG A 613 -20.01 52.54 -4.37
C ARG A 613 -21.22 52.79 -5.28
N SER A 614 -22.31 53.37 -4.76
CA SER A 614 -23.55 53.64 -5.50
C SER A 614 -24.22 52.39 -6.10
N VAL A 615 -24.00 51.21 -5.52
CA VAL A 615 -24.71 49.99 -5.89
C VAL A 615 -26.02 49.96 -5.11
N MET A 616 -27.15 50.03 -5.81
CA MET A 616 -28.47 50.17 -5.18
C MET A 616 -28.88 48.88 -4.45
N PRO A 617 -29.15 48.94 -3.13
CA PRO A 617 -29.75 47.85 -2.39
C PRO A 617 -31.16 47.54 -2.89
N ASP A 618 -31.48 46.25 -3.00
CA ASP A 618 -32.81 45.80 -3.39
C ASP A 618 -33.58 45.24 -2.18
N SER A 619 -34.84 44.84 -2.40
CA SER A 619 -35.67 44.26 -1.33
C SER A 619 -35.04 43.00 -0.68
N GLN A 620 -34.18 42.27 -1.42
CA GLN A 620 -33.51 41.09 -0.91
C GLN A 620 -32.33 41.47 0.01
N THR A 621 -31.59 42.56 -0.29
CA THR A 621 -30.55 43.11 0.59
C THR A 621 -31.12 43.43 1.98
N TYR A 622 -32.24 44.13 2.04
CA TYR A 622 -32.87 44.51 3.31
C TYR A 622 -33.41 43.31 4.08
N ASN A 623 -33.99 42.31 3.39
CA ASN A 623 -34.46 41.08 4.04
C ASN A 623 -33.31 40.30 4.71
N ILE A 624 -32.15 40.21 4.04
CA ILE A 624 -30.95 39.56 4.60
C ILE A 624 -30.49 40.27 5.88
N LEU A 625 -30.50 41.61 5.89
CA LEU A 625 -30.10 42.40 7.06
C LEU A 625 -31.08 42.23 8.22
N LEU A 626 -32.39 42.28 7.93
CA LEU A 626 -33.45 42.05 8.90
C LEU A 626 -33.34 40.67 9.56
N ASP A 627 -33.06 39.62 8.77
CA ASP A 627 -32.89 38.25 9.29
C ASP A 627 -31.69 38.16 10.24
N GLY A 628 -30.55 38.76 9.90
CA GLY A 628 -29.40 38.77 10.81
C GLY A 628 -29.63 39.53 12.11
N LEU A 629 -30.32 40.68 12.06
CA LEU A 629 -30.69 41.43 13.27
C LEU A 629 -31.65 40.63 14.15
N CYS A 630 -32.60 39.91 13.55
CA CYS A 630 -33.53 39.04 14.27
C CYS A 630 -32.81 37.84 14.90
N ARG A 631 -31.88 37.18 14.19
CA ARG A 631 -31.08 36.07 14.72
C ARG A 631 -30.16 36.48 15.87
N THR A 632 -29.73 37.73 15.92
CA THR A 632 -28.90 38.28 17.01
C THR A 632 -29.71 38.82 18.19
N GLN A 633 -31.04 38.68 18.16
CA GLN A 633 -31.95 39.23 19.16
C GLN A 633 -31.86 40.76 19.30
N GLN A 634 -31.35 41.46 18.28
CA GLN A 634 -31.31 42.93 18.22
C GLN A 634 -32.63 43.49 17.68
N ILE A 635 -33.73 43.06 18.28
CA ILE A 635 -35.10 43.33 17.81
C ILE A 635 -35.41 44.82 17.67
N ALA A 636 -34.90 45.66 18.58
CA ALA A 636 -35.14 47.11 18.52
C ALA A 636 -34.52 47.74 17.26
N GLN A 637 -33.32 47.27 16.88
CA GLN A 637 -32.67 47.70 15.64
C GLN A 637 -33.39 47.12 14.42
N ALA A 638 -33.86 45.87 14.46
CA ALA A 638 -34.63 45.27 13.37
C ALA A 638 -35.91 46.06 13.06
N LEU A 639 -36.65 46.49 14.10
CA LEU A 639 -37.85 47.32 13.94
C LEU A 639 -37.52 48.71 13.41
N SER A 640 -36.48 49.36 13.93
CA SER A 640 -35.98 50.63 13.40
C SER A 640 -35.56 50.52 11.93
N PHE A 641 -34.97 49.38 11.54
CA PHE A 641 -34.51 49.12 10.19
C PHE A 641 -35.65 48.84 9.22
N LEU A 642 -36.73 48.18 9.69
CA LEU A 642 -37.96 48.01 8.92
C LEU A 642 -38.61 49.37 8.61
N CYS A 643 -38.63 50.31 9.56
CA CYS A 643 -39.10 51.68 9.31
C CYS A 643 -38.19 52.44 8.33
N MET A 644 -36.87 52.31 8.48
CA MET A 644 -35.90 52.89 7.53
C MET A 644 -36.08 52.37 6.10
N MET A 645 -36.47 51.10 5.93
CA MET A 645 -36.80 50.53 4.62
C MET A 645 -38.01 51.25 4.00
N GLU A 646 -39.04 51.56 4.80
CA GLU A 646 -40.20 52.35 4.38
C GLU A 646 -39.83 53.81 4.01
N ASP A 647 -38.96 54.45 4.79
CA ASP A 647 -38.54 55.85 4.59
C ASP A 647 -37.63 56.05 3.37
N THR A 648 -36.83 55.03 3.02
CA THR A 648 -35.92 55.05 1.87
C THR A 648 -36.60 54.76 0.53
N GLY A 649 -37.91 54.54 0.52
CA GLY A 649 -38.72 54.32 -0.68
C GLY A 649 -38.73 52.86 -1.17
N VAL A 650 -38.12 51.93 -0.44
CA VAL A 650 -38.17 50.49 -0.75
C VAL A 650 -39.34 49.87 0.02
N LYS A 651 -40.47 49.63 -0.64
CA LYS A 651 -41.65 49.05 0.03
C LYS A 651 -41.33 47.65 0.59
N PRO A 652 -41.43 47.42 1.92
CA PRO A 652 -41.23 46.10 2.49
C PRO A 652 -42.29 45.13 1.96
N ASN A 653 -41.86 43.94 1.55
CA ASN A 653 -42.75 42.88 1.08
C ASN A 653 -43.16 41.95 2.23
N ILE A 654 -44.08 41.01 1.96
CA ILE A 654 -44.56 40.07 2.98
C ILE A 654 -43.43 39.25 3.64
N ILE A 655 -42.31 39.03 2.93
CA ILE A 655 -41.14 38.30 3.44
C ILE A 655 -40.41 39.14 4.50
N ALA A 656 -40.24 40.44 4.30
CA ALA A 656 -39.63 41.35 5.28
C ALA A 656 -40.38 41.31 6.62
N TYR A 657 -41.72 41.38 6.55
CA TYR A 657 -42.58 41.27 7.72
C TYR A 657 -42.52 39.89 8.36
N ALA A 658 -42.54 38.81 7.56
CA ALA A 658 -42.43 37.45 8.07
C ALA A 658 -41.16 37.24 8.90
N ILE A 659 -40.02 37.75 8.42
CA ILE A 659 -38.72 37.67 9.11
C ILE A 659 -38.78 38.38 10.47
N VAL A 660 -39.32 39.59 10.51
CA VAL A 660 -39.41 40.37 11.76
C VAL A 660 -40.41 39.74 12.73
N ILE A 661 -41.56 39.26 12.25
CA ILE A 661 -42.55 38.55 13.07
C ILE A 661 -41.95 37.25 13.66
N ASP A 662 -41.23 36.46 12.86
CA ASP A 662 -40.54 35.25 13.35
C ASP A 662 -39.45 35.59 14.37
N GLY A 663 -38.66 36.64 14.11
CA GLY A 663 -37.67 37.16 15.05
C GLY A 663 -38.27 37.58 16.39
N LEU A 664 -39.38 38.32 16.37
CA LEU A 664 -40.13 38.74 17.56
C LEU A 664 -40.69 37.55 18.34
N CYS A 665 -41.28 36.57 17.64
CA CYS A 665 -41.80 35.34 18.23
C CYS A 665 -40.68 34.54 18.92
N LYS A 666 -39.53 34.37 18.25
CA LYS A 666 -38.35 33.70 18.81
C LYS A 666 -37.71 34.49 19.96
N GLY A 667 -37.87 35.81 19.98
CA GLY A 667 -37.44 36.69 21.07
C GLY A 667 -38.44 36.81 22.23
N GLY A 668 -39.54 36.04 22.22
CA GLY A 668 -40.56 36.05 23.27
C GLY A 668 -41.44 37.30 23.30
N LYS A 669 -41.46 38.11 22.23
CA LYS A 669 -42.22 39.37 22.14
C LYS A 669 -43.49 39.17 21.30
N LEU A 670 -44.32 38.21 21.71
CA LEU A 670 -45.51 37.78 20.97
C LEU A 670 -46.51 38.92 20.70
N GLU A 671 -46.75 39.80 21.67
CA GLU A 671 -47.70 40.92 21.52
C GLU A 671 -47.31 41.85 20.37
N ILE A 672 -46.03 42.22 20.29
CA ILE A 672 -45.51 43.09 19.22
C ILE A 672 -45.59 42.36 17.86
N ALA A 673 -45.39 41.03 17.85
CA ALA A 673 -45.54 40.22 16.64
C ALA A 673 -47.00 40.19 16.14
N ARG A 674 -47.98 40.09 17.05
CA ARG A 674 -49.42 40.16 16.72
C ARG A 674 -49.81 41.53 16.19
N ASP A 675 -49.30 42.60 16.80
CA ASP A 675 -49.57 43.97 16.31
C ASP A 675 -49.07 44.16 14.88
N LEU A 676 -47.87 43.69 14.57
CA LEU A 676 -47.29 43.72 13.23
C LEU A 676 -48.10 42.90 12.22
N PHE A 677 -48.58 41.73 12.63
CA PHE A 677 -49.44 40.88 11.81
C PHE A 677 -50.77 41.55 11.46
N ASN A 678 -51.45 42.13 12.46
CA ASN A 678 -52.73 42.81 12.29
C ASN A 678 -52.61 44.08 11.42
N GLN A 679 -51.41 44.67 11.35
CA GLN A 679 -51.14 45.83 10.50
C GLN A 679 -50.91 45.47 9.03
N LEU A 680 -50.65 44.20 8.67
CA LEU A 680 -50.35 43.79 7.29
C LEU A 680 -51.41 44.21 6.26
N PRO A 681 -52.72 44.01 6.50
CA PRO A 681 -53.77 44.41 5.55
C PRO A 681 -53.81 45.93 5.33
N SER A 682 -53.56 46.72 6.38
CA SER A 682 -53.52 48.18 6.30
C SER A 682 -52.35 48.71 5.47
N LYS A 683 -51.28 47.91 5.35
CA LYS A 683 -50.11 48.17 4.49
C LYS A 683 -50.27 47.60 3.07
N GLY A 684 -51.47 47.08 2.74
CA GLY A 684 -51.78 46.50 1.43
C GLY A 684 -51.14 45.13 1.18
N LEU A 685 -50.70 44.43 2.23
CA LEU A 685 -50.11 43.10 2.15
C LEU A 685 -51.08 42.06 2.73
N GLN A 686 -51.21 40.93 2.04
CA GLN A 686 -51.99 39.79 2.55
C GLN A 686 -51.06 38.80 3.26
N PRO A 687 -51.36 38.40 4.51
CA PRO A 687 -50.63 37.33 5.18
C PRO A 687 -50.69 36.04 4.36
N ASN A 688 -49.55 35.38 4.16
CA ASN A 688 -49.47 34.08 3.49
C ASN A 688 -49.34 32.94 4.52
N VAL A 689 -49.43 31.70 4.04
CA VAL A 689 -49.31 30.47 4.86
C VAL A 689 -48.10 30.53 5.81
N THR A 690 -46.95 31.04 5.35
CA THR A 690 -45.73 31.14 6.16
C THR A 690 -45.93 32.04 7.37
N VAL A 691 -46.53 33.22 7.20
CA VAL A 691 -46.75 34.18 8.30
C VAL A 691 -47.76 33.65 9.32
N TYR A 692 -48.85 33.02 8.86
CA TYR A 692 -49.80 32.34 9.75
C TYR A 692 -49.12 31.24 10.57
N ASN A 693 -48.32 30.38 9.93
CA ASN A 693 -47.62 29.29 10.61
C ASN A 693 -46.61 29.79 11.65
N ILE A 694 -45.94 30.92 11.41
CA ILE A 694 -45.01 31.52 12.38
C ILE A 694 -45.75 31.91 13.66
N ILE A 695 -46.88 32.60 13.55
CA ILE A 695 -47.65 33.06 14.72
C ILE A 695 -48.35 31.90 15.42
N ILE A 696 -49.00 31.01 14.67
CA ILE A 696 -49.61 29.80 15.23
C ILE A 696 -48.56 28.97 15.98
N GLY A 697 -47.37 28.79 15.40
CA GLY A 697 -46.27 28.08 16.04
C GLY A 697 -45.80 28.76 17.33
N SER A 698 -45.79 30.09 17.39
CA SER A 698 -45.47 30.82 18.62
C SER A 698 -46.56 30.69 19.68
N LEU A 699 -47.84 30.83 19.31
CA LEU A 699 -48.98 30.66 20.22
C LEU A 699 -49.04 29.24 20.80
N CYS A 700 -48.72 28.22 20.00
CA CYS A 700 -48.59 26.85 20.46
C CYS A 700 -47.47 26.69 21.50
N ARG A 701 -46.33 27.36 21.33
CA ARG A 701 -45.23 27.35 22.32
C ARG A 701 -45.64 28.03 23.62
N ASP A 702 -46.45 29.10 23.54
CA ASP A 702 -46.90 29.87 24.69
C ASP A 702 -48.18 29.31 25.33
N GLY A 703 -48.74 28.22 24.79
CA GLY A 703 -49.91 27.51 25.34
C GLY A 703 -51.26 28.20 25.11
N LEU A 704 -51.34 29.16 24.19
CA LEU A 704 -52.54 29.98 23.94
C LEU A 704 -53.49 29.29 22.94
N THR A 705 -54.15 28.22 23.37
CA THR A 705 -54.92 27.31 22.48
C THR A 705 -56.16 27.91 21.83
N GLU A 706 -56.82 28.89 22.46
CA GLU A 706 -58.01 29.53 21.87
C GLU A 706 -57.64 30.49 20.73
N ASP A 707 -56.54 31.25 20.88
CA ASP A 707 -56.03 32.12 19.84
C ASP A 707 -55.58 31.34 18.59
N VAL A 708 -55.03 30.13 18.79
CA VAL A 708 -54.65 29.22 17.68
C VAL A 708 -55.86 28.84 16.83
N LYS A 709 -57.00 28.51 17.44
CA LYS A 709 -58.22 28.14 16.70
C LYS A 709 -58.78 29.30 15.88
N VAL A 710 -58.74 30.51 16.44
CA VAL A 710 -59.19 31.73 15.75
C VAL A 710 -58.33 31.99 14.52
N LEU A 711 -57.01 31.96 14.66
CA LEU A 711 -56.09 32.18 13.53
C LEU A 711 -56.12 31.08 12.48
N LEU A 712 -56.33 29.81 12.86
CA LEU A 712 -56.55 28.72 11.90
C LEU A 712 -57.83 28.94 11.08
N SER A 713 -58.91 29.38 11.73
CA SER A 713 -60.17 29.70 11.05
C SER A 713 -60.01 30.92 10.12
N GLU A 714 -59.24 31.93 10.53
CA GLU A 714 -58.93 33.11 9.71
C GLU A 714 -58.06 32.75 8.48
N MET A 715 -57.10 31.84 8.66
CA MET A 715 -56.27 31.29 7.58
C MET A 715 -57.10 30.50 6.55
N GLU A 716 -58.04 29.67 7.00
CA GLU A 716 -58.99 28.95 6.13
C GLU A 716 -59.89 29.92 5.34
N ASN A 717 -60.45 30.93 6.01
CA ASN A 717 -61.35 31.92 5.40
C ASN A 717 -60.63 32.85 4.39
N SER A 718 -59.32 33.05 4.53
CA SER A 718 -58.51 33.86 3.61
C SER A 718 -57.99 33.08 2.39
N GLY A 719 -58.35 31.81 2.24
CA GLY A 719 -57.99 30.98 1.08
C GLY A 719 -56.55 30.46 1.08
N CYS A 720 -55.84 30.59 2.21
CA CYS A 720 -54.52 30.00 2.41
C CYS A 720 -54.68 28.52 2.81
N ALA A 721 -54.61 27.61 1.84
CA ALA A 721 -54.87 26.18 2.06
C ALA A 721 -53.94 25.55 3.13
N LEU A 722 -54.54 24.78 4.05
CA LEU A 722 -53.83 23.85 4.93
C LEU A 722 -53.14 22.77 4.10
N ILE A 723 -51.82 22.84 3.98
CA ILE A 723 -51.03 21.65 3.65
C ILE A 723 -50.76 20.97 5.00
N VAL A 724 -51.51 19.89 5.24
CA VAL A 724 -51.36 18.97 6.38
C VAL A 724 -49.99 18.30 6.35
#